data_AF-A0A433ID74-F1
#
_entry.id   AF-A0A433ID74-F1
#
_cell.length_a   1.000
_cell.length_b   1.000
_cell.length_c   1.000
_cell.angle_alpha   90.00
_cell.angle_beta   90.00
_cell.angle_gamma   90.00
#
_symmetry.space_group_name_H-M   'P 1'
#
loop_
_entity.id
_entity.type
_entity.pdbx_description
1 polymer ?
#
loop_
_entity_poly.entity_id
_entity_poly.type
_entity_poly.pdbx_seq_one_letter_code
_entity_poly.pdbx_strand_id
1 'polypeptide(L)'
;YCLETRCPETGWLVPLSPSWIISKNRNVIARLNPDRRNKRFDIEVVSGVSAAEMAAADKGTVQDGDMVYTLDGKPYRTPIKTLRGDYRNADGSTGNRLRRWEKNDFKPRPDDIFQERLYAIHWIAKATLNKTRQETWFAAPTDADWRYERQVETLVAENLCRWQEEGLAPDMAIEPGDKTDEPIRTRGWTHWHHLFNARQLLLISRYFQHRTPEDYVFNAKSLDWNSRIANWMNHWEKTNNVFYNQALNTFYNYGIRCFFSHEAGRSFGFANSPLPDARRSIKCIDATKLEDDADIWITDPPYADAVNYHEITEFFIAWLRKNPPKPFDDWVWDSRRALTINGSGDDFRRGMVAAYKAMADHMPDNGMQCVMFTHQDTAVWGDLIGIFWAAGLQVVAAWYIATETNAAIKKGSFVQGTVILMLKKRAAGERTGFKQRLLPGVRQEVARQIETMMHLNDTVAAHHGEPVWGDSDLQMAGYAAALKVLTAYTRIGDEDVTTFALRPRARGEVTVVDEIVQQAAETASSLLVPEGLTADAWGRLTGIERFVLRMMDMETAGAAKLDNYQNFAKAFRVTDYSRVMGDMRPNNARLKRVSEYASRDLTDATEIGVTRLGQLIIALQQLLKDTEAQIIVEQLRAEMADFLEARSLLVDMLAFIERKAPESEVRSAAEVLGARLKNLRFGD
;
A
#
# COMPACT_ATOMS: atom_id res chain seq x y z
N TYR A 1 7.33 4.93 -26.08
CA TYR A 1 8.01 3.71 -26.57
C TYR A 1 7.13 2.51 -26.31
N CYS A 2 7.23 1.47 -27.12
CA CYS A 2 6.65 0.16 -26.86
C CYS A 2 7.70 -0.94 -27.09
N LEU A 3 7.46 -2.11 -26.54
CA LEU A 3 8.23 -3.32 -26.88
C LEU A 3 7.67 -3.94 -28.15
N GLU A 4 8.52 -4.67 -28.88
CA GLU A 4 8.12 -5.49 -30.01
C GLU A 4 8.68 -6.91 -29.84
N THR A 5 7.92 -7.93 -30.23
CA THR A 5 8.37 -9.32 -30.17
C THR A 5 7.92 -10.10 -31.39
N ARG A 6 8.67 -11.14 -31.77
CA ARG A 6 8.33 -11.98 -32.92
C ARG A 6 7.35 -13.07 -32.49
N CYS A 7 6.18 -13.11 -33.13
CA CYS A 7 5.22 -14.19 -32.93
C CYS A 7 5.80 -15.51 -33.46
N PRO A 8 5.87 -16.57 -32.65
CA PRO A 8 6.42 -17.86 -33.08
C PRO A 8 5.52 -18.57 -34.10
N GLU A 9 4.21 -18.32 -34.08
CA GLU A 9 3.26 -18.95 -35.02
C GLU A 9 3.32 -18.34 -36.42
N THR A 10 3.41 -17.00 -36.52
CA THR A 10 3.31 -16.30 -37.82
C THR A 10 4.64 -15.71 -38.31
N GLY A 11 5.62 -15.59 -37.42
CA GLY A 11 6.88 -14.88 -37.65
C GLY A 11 6.76 -13.36 -37.67
N TRP A 12 5.58 -12.78 -37.40
CA TRP A 12 5.37 -11.34 -37.43
C TRP A 12 5.98 -10.64 -36.20
N LEU A 13 6.57 -9.47 -36.42
CA LEU A 13 7.00 -8.59 -35.34
C LEU A 13 5.79 -7.77 -34.85
N VAL A 14 5.35 -8.04 -33.64
CA VAL A 14 4.12 -7.48 -33.05
C VAL A 14 4.49 -6.50 -31.95
N PRO A 15 4.03 -5.23 -32.03
CA PRO A 15 4.22 -4.28 -30.95
C PRO A 15 3.30 -4.61 -29.79
N LEU A 16 3.81 -4.47 -28.56
CA LEU A 16 3.17 -4.86 -27.31
C LEU A 16 2.75 -3.61 -26.54
N SER A 17 1.46 -3.52 -26.26
CA SER A 17 0.90 -2.50 -25.37
C SER A 17 -0.39 -3.01 -24.72
N PRO A 18 -0.66 -2.73 -23.44
CA PRO A 18 -1.96 -3.05 -22.82
C PRO A 18 -3.11 -2.21 -23.40
N SER A 19 -2.80 -1.02 -23.91
CA SER A 19 -3.75 -0.12 -24.56
C SER A 19 -3.03 0.71 -25.62
N TRP A 20 -3.70 1.01 -26.73
CA TRP A 20 -3.21 1.88 -27.78
C TRP A 20 -3.71 3.33 -27.66
N ILE A 21 -4.37 3.66 -26.55
CA ILE A 21 -4.74 5.04 -26.23
C ILE A 21 -3.51 5.81 -25.76
N ILE A 22 -3.13 6.85 -26.51
CA ILE A 22 -2.04 7.77 -26.18
C ILE A 22 -2.54 8.90 -25.28
N SER A 23 -3.68 9.49 -25.62
CA SER A 23 -4.33 10.54 -24.82
C SER A 23 -5.84 10.34 -24.79
N LYS A 24 -6.42 10.32 -23.58
CA LYS A 24 -7.88 10.35 -23.41
C LYS A 24 -8.47 11.74 -23.57
N ASN A 25 -7.74 12.77 -23.15
CA ASN A 25 -8.26 14.15 -23.19
C ASN A 25 -8.39 14.69 -24.61
N ARG A 26 -7.56 14.20 -25.54
CA ARG A 26 -7.52 14.65 -26.93
C ARG A 26 -7.98 13.59 -27.93
N ASN A 27 -8.49 12.46 -27.44
CA ASN A 27 -8.89 11.31 -28.25
C ASN A 27 -7.79 10.91 -29.25
N VAL A 28 -6.59 10.60 -28.74
CA VAL A 28 -5.43 10.22 -29.54
C VAL A 28 -5.10 8.75 -29.32
N ILE A 29 -4.97 8.01 -30.42
CA ILE A 29 -4.65 6.57 -30.41
C ILE A 29 -3.47 6.28 -31.34
N ALA A 30 -2.85 5.11 -31.11
CA ALA A 30 -1.97 4.46 -32.06
C ALA A 30 -2.75 3.39 -32.84
N ARG A 31 -2.84 3.52 -34.16
CA ARG A 31 -3.46 2.52 -35.05
C ARG A 31 -2.38 1.60 -35.61
N LEU A 32 -2.60 0.30 -35.50
CA LEU A 32 -1.69 -0.72 -36.03
C LEU A 32 -2.11 -1.12 -37.44
N ASN A 33 -1.26 -0.85 -38.43
CA ASN A 33 -1.49 -1.17 -39.83
C ASN A 33 -0.55 -2.31 -40.26
N PRO A 34 -1.06 -3.47 -40.72
CA PRO A 34 -0.21 -4.60 -41.12
C PRO A 34 0.66 -4.29 -42.35
N ASP A 35 1.98 -4.37 -42.19
CA ASP A 35 2.97 -4.35 -43.26
C ASP A 35 3.34 -5.79 -43.63
N ARG A 36 2.65 -6.32 -44.65
CA ARG A 36 2.80 -7.70 -45.12
C ARG A 36 4.19 -7.98 -45.70
N ARG A 37 4.83 -6.97 -46.29
CA ARG A 37 6.15 -7.14 -46.93
C ARG A 37 7.21 -7.43 -45.87
N ASN A 38 7.17 -6.70 -44.76
CA ASN A 38 8.15 -6.82 -43.69
C ASN A 38 7.66 -7.67 -42.50
N LYS A 39 6.44 -8.23 -42.57
CA LYS A 39 5.77 -9.00 -41.51
C LYS A 39 5.83 -8.27 -40.15
N ARG A 40 5.34 -7.04 -40.13
CA ARG A 40 5.32 -6.17 -38.93
C ARG A 40 4.10 -5.26 -38.94
N PHE A 41 3.90 -4.48 -37.89
CA PHE A 41 2.86 -3.44 -37.86
C PHE A 41 3.48 -2.05 -37.98
N ASP A 42 3.01 -1.25 -38.91
CA ASP A 42 3.23 0.19 -38.90
C ASP A 42 2.30 0.84 -37.87
N ILE A 43 2.83 1.81 -37.13
CA ILE A 43 2.09 2.47 -36.04
C ILE A 43 1.80 3.90 -36.46
N GLU A 44 0.53 4.20 -36.71
CA GLU A 44 0.03 5.52 -37.06
C GLU A 44 -0.52 6.22 -35.81
N VAL A 45 -0.12 7.47 -35.56
CA VAL A 45 -0.69 8.27 -34.46
C VAL A 45 -1.83 9.12 -35.00
N VAL A 46 -3.05 8.89 -34.51
CA VAL A 46 -4.27 9.54 -35.01
C VAL A 46 -4.93 10.33 -33.87
N SER A 47 -5.26 11.59 -34.12
CA SER A 47 -5.89 12.49 -33.15
C SER A 47 -7.35 12.78 -33.49
N GLY A 48 -8.17 13.07 -32.48
CA GLY A 48 -9.58 13.43 -32.68
C GLY A 48 -10.46 12.24 -33.11
N VAL A 49 -10.09 11.02 -32.71
CA VAL A 49 -10.84 9.81 -33.09
C VAL A 49 -12.18 9.71 -32.37
N SER A 50 -13.08 8.89 -32.92
CA SER A 50 -14.41 8.67 -32.35
C SER A 50 -14.37 7.90 -31.02
N ALA A 51 -15.45 7.97 -30.23
CA ALA A 51 -15.58 7.18 -29.00
C ALA A 51 -15.49 5.66 -29.25
N ALA A 52 -15.99 5.19 -30.41
CA ALA A 52 -15.88 3.79 -30.81
C ALA A 52 -14.42 3.38 -31.07
N GLU A 53 -13.65 4.23 -31.74
CA GLU A 53 -12.21 4.01 -31.96
C GLU A 53 -11.43 4.05 -30.64
N MET A 54 -11.77 4.95 -29.72
CA MET A 54 -11.18 4.97 -28.37
C MET A 54 -11.44 3.67 -27.61
N ALA A 55 -12.68 3.17 -27.63
CA ALA A 55 -13.05 1.92 -26.97
C ALA A 55 -12.34 0.70 -27.61
N ALA A 56 -12.16 0.71 -28.94
CA ALA A 56 -11.40 -0.32 -29.63
C ALA A 56 -9.90 -0.28 -29.28
N ALA A 57 -9.32 0.93 -29.23
CA ALA A 57 -7.91 1.13 -28.88
C ALA A 57 -7.58 0.81 -27.42
N ASP A 58 -8.57 0.81 -26.52
CA ASP A 58 -8.37 0.41 -25.13
C ASP A 58 -7.95 -1.07 -25.01
N LYS A 59 -8.34 -1.90 -25.99
CA LYS A 59 -7.87 -3.27 -26.14
C LYS A 59 -6.54 -3.29 -26.89
N GLY A 60 -5.45 -3.23 -26.13
CA GLY A 60 -4.11 -3.34 -26.69
C GLY A 60 -3.76 -4.75 -27.18
N THR A 61 -2.51 -4.93 -27.61
CA THR A 61 -1.95 -6.23 -28.01
C THR A 61 -1.47 -7.09 -26.84
N VAL A 62 -1.49 -6.57 -25.62
CA VAL A 62 -1.23 -7.34 -24.39
C VAL A 62 -2.53 -7.47 -23.62
N GLN A 63 -3.05 -8.68 -23.50
CA GLN A 63 -4.33 -8.98 -22.84
C GLN A 63 -4.16 -10.22 -21.95
N ASP A 64 -4.48 -10.08 -20.65
CA ASP A 64 -4.43 -11.17 -19.66
C ASP A 64 -3.11 -11.97 -19.62
N GLY A 65 -1.98 -11.31 -19.88
CA GLY A 65 -0.66 -11.94 -19.90
C GLY A 65 -0.28 -12.60 -21.23
N ASP A 66 -1.08 -12.39 -22.29
CA ASP A 66 -0.86 -12.91 -23.63
C ASP A 66 -0.66 -11.77 -24.65
N MET A 67 0.15 -12.05 -25.67
CA MET A 67 0.17 -11.25 -26.89
C MET A 67 -1.02 -11.65 -27.77
N VAL A 68 -1.85 -10.68 -28.13
CA VAL A 68 -3.06 -10.87 -28.93
C VAL A 68 -3.07 -9.89 -30.11
N TYR A 69 -3.33 -10.38 -31.31
CA TYR A 69 -3.51 -9.54 -32.50
C TYR A 69 -4.32 -10.27 -33.57
N THR A 70 -4.85 -9.54 -34.54
CA THR A 70 -5.61 -10.09 -35.66
C THR A 70 -4.88 -9.81 -36.96
N LEU A 71 -4.78 -10.82 -37.83
CA LEU A 71 -4.29 -10.69 -39.19
C LEU A 71 -5.31 -11.33 -40.13
N ASP A 72 -5.77 -10.58 -41.14
CA ASP A 72 -6.74 -11.05 -42.14
C ASP A 72 -8.01 -11.66 -41.53
N GLY A 73 -8.52 -11.05 -40.44
CA GLY A 73 -9.70 -11.52 -39.72
C GLY A 73 -9.48 -12.71 -38.79
N LYS A 74 -8.29 -13.34 -38.79
CA LYS A 74 -7.92 -14.42 -37.88
C LYS A 74 -7.21 -13.87 -36.63
N PRO A 75 -7.73 -14.15 -35.42
CA PRO A 75 -7.05 -13.79 -34.18
C PRO A 75 -5.91 -14.77 -33.87
N TYR A 76 -4.83 -14.25 -33.31
CA TYR A 76 -3.68 -14.98 -32.82
C TYR A 76 -3.47 -14.64 -31.35
N ARG A 77 -3.13 -15.64 -30.55
CA ARG A 77 -2.91 -15.52 -29.11
C ARG A 77 -1.70 -16.33 -28.70
N THR A 78 -0.71 -15.69 -28.11
CA THR A 78 0.50 -16.37 -27.63
C THR A 78 0.85 -15.87 -26.23
N PRO A 79 0.94 -16.74 -25.22
CA PRO A 79 1.31 -16.32 -23.88
C PRO A 79 2.68 -15.65 -23.83
N ILE A 80 2.81 -14.57 -23.06
CA ILE A 80 4.12 -13.88 -22.90
C ILE A 80 5.15 -14.84 -22.30
N LYS A 81 4.72 -15.76 -21.42
CA LYS A 81 5.59 -16.81 -20.87
C LYS A 81 6.17 -17.72 -21.97
N THR A 82 5.37 -18.04 -22.99
CA THR A 82 5.82 -18.80 -24.17
C THR A 82 6.80 -17.98 -25.00
N LEU A 83 6.52 -16.69 -25.21
CA LEU A 83 7.43 -15.79 -25.95
C LEU A 83 8.81 -15.69 -25.28
N ARG A 84 8.85 -15.59 -23.95
CA ARG A 84 10.11 -15.60 -23.17
C ARG A 84 10.76 -16.98 -23.09
N GLY A 85 10.06 -18.04 -23.45
CA GLY A 85 10.50 -19.41 -23.26
C GLY A 85 10.68 -19.76 -21.78
N ASP A 86 9.72 -19.38 -20.93
CA ASP A 86 9.73 -19.70 -19.50
C ASP A 86 9.76 -21.24 -19.29
N TYR A 87 10.56 -21.72 -18.33
CA TYR A 87 10.69 -23.14 -17.97
C TYR A 87 10.80 -23.31 -16.45
N ARG A 88 10.55 -24.54 -15.96
CA ARG A 88 10.75 -24.90 -14.56
C ARG A 88 12.11 -25.58 -14.39
N ASN A 89 12.86 -25.12 -13.39
CA ASN A 89 14.11 -25.74 -12.95
C ASN A 89 13.82 -26.97 -12.07
N ALA A 90 14.85 -27.80 -11.87
CA ALA A 90 14.76 -29.01 -11.04
C ALA A 90 14.45 -28.71 -9.56
N ASP A 91 14.81 -27.52 -9.08
CA ASP A 91 14.52 -27.03 -7.72
C ASP A 91 13.10 -26.42 -7.59
N GLY A 92 12.31 -26.44 -8.66
CA GLY A 92 10.97 -25.85 -8.70
C GLY A 92 10.94 -24.34 -9.00
N SER A 93 12.08 -23.65 -9.10
CA SER A 93 12.12 -22.24 -9.52
C SER A 93 11.74 -22.07 -11.01
N THR A 94 11.37 -20.86 -11.43
CA THR A 94 11.01 -20.57 -12.83
C THR A 94 12.13 -19.78 -13.50
N GLY A 95 12.71 -20.33 -14.56
CA GLY A 95 13.66 -19.65 -15.45
C GLY A 95 12.99 -19.20 -16.76
N ASN A 96 13.75 -18.49 -17.60
CA ASN A 96 13.34 -18.17 -18.97
C ASN A 96 14.55 -18.04 -19.91
N ARG A 97 14.27 -17.85 -21.21
CA ARG A 97 15.28 -17.78 -22.28
C ARG A 97 15.57 -16.35 -22.73
N LEU A 98 15.22 -15.34 -21.94
CA LEU A 98 15.68 -13.98 -22.21
C LEU A 98 17.20 -13.92 -22.06
N ARG A 99 17.87 -13.31 -23.05
CA ARG A 99 19.29 -13.02 -22.94
C ARG A 99 19.53 -12.10 -21.75
N ARG A 100 20.50 -12.46 -20.92
CA ARG A 100 21.03 -11.55 -19.91
C ARG A 100 21.86 -10.50 -20.61
N TRP A 101 21.50 -9.23 -20.46
CA TRP A 101 22.26 -8.14 -21.03
C TRP A 101 23.67 -8.12 -20.42
N GLU A 102 24.66 -7.79 -21.25
CA GLU A 102 26.04 -7.59 -20.82
C GLU A 102 26.21 -6.14 -20.35
N LYS A 103 27.25 -5.87 -19.56
CA LYS A 103 27.52 -4.55 -18.96
C LYS A 103 27.51 -3.38 -19.95
N ASN A 104 27.93 -3.61 -21.19
CA ASN A 104 28.04 -2.58 -22.22
C ASN A 104 26.81 -2.48 -23.11
N ASP A 105 25.79 -3.32 -22.91
CA ASP A 105 24.53 -3.19 -23.62
C ASP A 105 23.76 -1.96 -23.08
N PHE A 106 23.07 -1.25 -23.96
CA PHE A 106 22.16 -0.15 -23.60
C PHE A 106 20.85 -0.15 -24.39
N LYS A 107 20.74 -1.10 -25.32
CA LYS A 107 19.59 -1.37 -26.19
C LYS A 107 19.58 -2.87 -26.52
N PRO A 108 18.43 -3.45 -26.90
CA PRO A 108 18.36 -4.85 -27.30
C PRO A 108 19.24 -5.14 -28.52
N ARG A 109 19.80 -6.35 -28.57
CA ARG A 109 20.47 -6.89 -29.75
C ARG A 109 19.40 -7.32 -30.77
N PRO A 110 19.70 -7.37 -32.08
CA PRO A 110 18.71 -7.71 -33.12
C PRO A 110 17.98 -9.04 -32.89
N ASP A 111 18.64 -10.01 -32.25
CA ASP A 111 18.09 -11.35 -31.97
C ASP A 111 17.41 -11.47 -30.60
N ASP A 112 17.36 -10.39 -29.80
CA ASP A 112 16.67 -10.41 -28.52
C ASP A 112 15.15 -10.54 -28.71
N ILE A 113 14.51 -11.31 -27.82
CA ILE A 113 13.07 -11.61 -27.85
C ILE A 113 12.22 -10.32 -27.79
N PHE A 114 12.66 -9.35 -27.00
CA PHE A 114 12.04 -8.04 -26.91
C PHE A 114 12.93 -6.98 -27.55
N GLN A 115 12.41 -6.37 -28.60
CA GLN A 115 12.93 -5.15 -29.20
C GLN A 115 12.22 -3.93 -28.61
N GLU A 116 12.76 -2.74 -28.84
CA GLU A 116 12.17 -1.47 -28.38
C GLU A 116 11.89 -0.55 -29.58
N ARG A 117 10.72 0.11 -29.60
CA ARG A 117 10.33 1.04 -30.67
C ARG A 117 9.79 2.35 -30.13
N LEU A 118 10.34 3.46 -30.63
CA LEU A 118 9.71 4.76 -30.53
C LEU A 118 8.53 4.80 -31.53
N TYR A 119 7.31 5.04 -31.05
CA TYR A 119 6.11 5.04 -31.89
C TYR A 119 5.29 6.34 -31.82
N ALA A 120 5.51 7.17 -30.80
CA ALA A 120 4.82 8.45 -30.64
C ALA A 120 5.75 9.44 -29.92
N ILE A 121 5.72 10.69 -30.36
CA ILE A 121 6.42 11.83 -29.77
C ILE A 121 5.39 12.88 -29.39
N HIS A 122 5.48 13.40 -28.17
CA HIS A 122 4.71 14.54 -27.70
C HIS A 122 5.49 15.82 -27.97
N TRP A 123 5.07 16.57 -28.97
CA TRP A 123 5.73 17.79 -29.41
C TRP A 123 5.19 19.02 -28.70
N ILE A 124 6.05 20.03 -28.56
CA ILE A 124 5.71 21.38 -28.11
C ILE A 124 6.02 22.35 -29.24
N ALA A 125 5.08 23.24 -29.57
CA ALA A 125 5.31 24.26 -30.58
C ALA A 125 6.38 25.23 -30.10
N LYS A 126 7.43 25.45 -30.90
CA LYS A 126 8.58 26.30 -30.55
C LYS A 126 8.15 27.68 -30.04
N ALA A 127 7.15 28.29 -30.68
CA ALA A 127 6.63 29.62 -30.32
C ALA A 127 5.94 29.68 -28.94
N THR A 128 5.66 28.53 -28.32
CA THR A 128 4.94 28.44 -27.05
C THR A 128 5.77 27.80 -25.93
N LEU A 129 7.04 27.43 -26.17
CA LEU A 129 7.90 26.75 -25.19
C LEU A 129 7.90 27.42 -23.82
N ASN A 130 8.02 28.75 -23.77
CA ASN A 130 8.11 29.52 -22.53
C ASN A 130 6.75 30.06 -22.03
N LYS A 131 5.64 29.64 -22.64
CA LYS A 131 4.29 30.07 -22.21
C LYS A 131 3.76 29.10 -21.15
N THR A 132 3.02 29.64 -20.18
CA THR A 132 2.31 28.83 -19.16
C THR A 132 1.39 27.79 -19.79
N ARG A 133 0.76 28.12 -20.92
CA ARG A 133 -0.03 27.19 -21.72
C ARG A 133 0.68 26.94 -23.06
N GLN A 134 1.34 25.79 -23.14
CA GLN A 134 2.04 25.33 -24.33
C GLN A 134 1.06 24.74 -25.35
N GLU A 135 1.30 25.02 -26.62
CA GLU A 135 0.66 24.29 -27.72
C GLU A 135 1.43 22.99 -27.96
N THR A 136 0.72 21.86 -27.90
CA THR A 136 1.34 20.54 -27.96
C THR A 136 0.52 19.58 -28.83
N TRP A 137 1.15 18.56 -29.40
CA TRP A 137 0.48 17.52 -30.17
C TRP A 137 1.26 16.21 -30.13
N PHE A 138 0.61 15.10 -30.47
CA PHE A 138 1.27 13.81 -30.63
C PHE A 138 1.46 13.51 -32.12
N ALA A 139 2.62 12.97 -32.48
CA ALA A 139 2.91 12.54 -33.84
C ALA A 139 3.75 11.26 -33.84
N ALA A 140 3.64 10.47 -34.92
CA ALA A 140 4.55 9.37 -35.18
C ALA A 140 5.97 9.91 -35.49
N PRO A 141 7.04 9.16 -35.19
CA PRO A 141 8.40 9.58 -35.50
C PRO A 141 8.64 9.67 -37.01
N THR A 142 9.34 10.70 -37.42
CA THR A 142 9.80 10.91 -38.80
C THR A 142 11.16 10.25 -39.04
N ASP A 143 11.60 10.17 -40.30
CA ASP A 143 12.96 9.71 -40.64
C ASP A 143 14.05 10.59 -40.02
N ALA A 144 13.77 11.90 -39.84
CA ALA A 144 14.68 12.81 -39.17
C ALA A 144 14.83 12.44 -37.68
N ASP A 145 13.74 12.10 -36.99
CA ASP A 145 13.76 11.66 -35.59
C ASP A 145 14.59 10.38 -35.44
N TRP A 146 14.39 9.40 -36.32
CA TRP A 146 15.19 8.17 -36.33
C TRP A 146 16.67 8.41 -36.61
N ARG A 147 17.00 9.37 -37.47
CA ARG A 147 18.40 9.76 -37.70
C ARG A 147 19.03 10.32 -36.42
N TYR A 148 18.30 11.14 -35.65
CA TYR A 148 18.78 11.64 -34.36
C TYR A 148 18.92 10.53 -33.30
N GLU A 149 17.97 9.59 -33.23
CA GLU A 149 18.11 8.44 -32.33
C GLU A 149 19.36 7.62 -32.66
N ARG A 150 19.64 7.34 -33.94
CA ARG A 150 20.87 6.62 -34.35
C ARG A 150 22.15 7.38 -34.01
N GLN A 151 22.15 8.70 -34.14
CA GLN A 151 23.27 9.54 -33.72
C GLN A 151 23.53 9.43 -32.21
N VAL A 152 22.46 9.48 -31.41
CA VAL A 152 22.54 9.31 -29.96
C VAL A 152 23.05 7.91 -29.59
N GLU A 153 22.54 6.87 -30.24
CA GLU A 153 23.02 5.50 -30.03
C GLU A 153 24.52 5.35 -30.34
N THR A 154 24.99 6.00 -31.41
CA THR A 154 26.42 6.00 -31.77
C THR A 154 27.25 6.68 -30.68
N LEU A 155 26.82 7.86 -30.22
CA LEU A 155 27.50 8.59 -29.14
C LEU A 155 27.56 7.76 -27.85
N VAL A 156 26.46 7.10 -27.48
CA VAL A 156 26.43 6.25 -26.28
C VAL A 156 27.33 5.04 -26.46
N ALA A 157 27.28 4.36 -27.60
CA ALA A 157 28.15 3.19 -27.87
C ALA A 157 29.64 3.54 -27.77
N GLU A 158 30.06 4.69 -28.31
CA GLU A 158 31.45 5.15 -28.28
C GLU A 158 31.91 5.59 -26.88
N ASN A 159 31.00 6.05 -26.01
CA ASN A 159 31.35 6.69 -24.75
C ASN A 159 30.93 5.94 -23.49
N LEU A 160 30.05 4.93 -23.56
CA LEU A 160 29.44 4.31 -22.38
C LEU A 160 30.49 3.75 -21.40
N CYS A 161 31.53 3.06 -21.90
CA CYS A 161 32.60 2.52 -21.05
C CYS A 161 33.31 3.65 -20.29
N ARG A 162 33.70 4.71 -21.00
CA ARG A 162 34.33 5.89 -20.41
C ARG A 162 33.41 6.59 -19.41
N TRP A 163 32.13 6.76 -19.73
CA TRP A 163 31.15 7.34 -18.80
C TRP A 163 30.96 6.49 -17.55
N GLN A 164 30.98 5.16 -17.69
CA GLN A 164 30.95 4.24 -16.56
C GLN A 164 32.18 4.42 -15.67
N GLU A 165 33.38 4.51 -16.24
CA GLU A 165 34.62 4.77 -15.51
C GLU A 165 34.61 6.13 -14.80
N GLU A 166 34.16 7.18 -15.50
CA GLU A 166 34.05 8.56 -15.00
C GLU A 166 32.87 8.78 -14.03
N GLY A 167 32.07 7.75 -13.73
CA GLY A 167 30.90 7.84 -12.85
C GLY A 167 29.77 8.72 -13.40
N LEU A 168 29.69 8.85 -14.72
CA LEU A 168 28.63 9.56 -15.46
C LEU A 168 27.53 8.62 -15.96
N ALA A 169 27.75 7.31 -15.88
CA ALA A 169 26.75 6.27 -16.11
C ALA A 169 26.97 5.12 -15.12
N PRO A 170 25.91 4.39 -14.72
CA PRO A 170 26.05 3.26 -13.82
C PRO A 170 26.85 2.12 -14.44
N ASP A 171 27.71 1.52 -13.63
CA ASP A 171 28.42 0.28 -13.93
C ASP A 171 28.07 -0.84 -12.92
N MET A 172 27.14 -0.54 -12.01
CA MET A 172 26.69 -1.43 -10.94
C MET A 172 25.72 -2.48 -11.48
N ALA A 173 26.02 -3.75 -11.17
CA ALA A 173 25.10 -4.85 -11.42
C ALA A 173 23.87 -4.75 -10.51
N ILE A 174 22.74 -5.27 -11.00
CA ILE A 174 21.52 -5.43 -10.20
C ILE A 174 21.71 -6.72 -9.40
N GLU A 175 21.76 -6.59 -8.07
CA GLU A 175 21.78 -7.74 -7.17
C GLU A 175 20.36 -8.34 -7.08
N PRO A 176 20.18 -9.66 -7.26
CA PRO A 176 18.89 -10.33 -7.09
C PRO A 176 18.21 -10.05 -5.74
N GLY A 177 16.88 -10.12 -5.72
CA GLY A 177 16.08 -9.79 -4.54
C GLY A 177 14.58 -9.69 -4.84
N ASP A 178 13.77 -9.43 -3.82
CA ASP A 178 12.31 -9.44 -3.89
C ASP A 178 11.74 -8.44 -4.91
N LYS A 179 12.34 -7.26 -5.06
CA LYS A 179 11.95 -6.22 -6.03
C LYS A 179 12.88 -6.17 -7.23
N THR A 180 14.15 -6.48 -7.02
CA THR A 180 15.22 -6.37 -8.03
C THR A 180 15.25 -7.55 -9.01
N ASP A 181 14.64 -8.69 -8.66
CA ASP A 181 14.43 -9.80 -9.60
C ASP A 181 13.49 -9.46 -10.75
N GLU A 182 12.56 -8.51 -10.58
CA GLU A 182 11.57 -8.17 -11.59
C GLU A 182 12.25 -7.70 -12.90
N PRO A 183 13.10 -6.65 -12.92
CA PRO A 183 13.90 -6.26 -14.10
C PRO A 183 14.71 -7.40 -14.74
N ILE A 184 15.33 -8.24 -13.91
CA ILE A 184 16.14 -9.36 -14.37
C ILE A 184 15.23 -10.37 -15.07
N ARG A 185 14.20 -10.85 -14.39
CA ARG A 185 13.31 -11.92 -14.86
C ARG A 185 12.48 -11.49 -16.06
N THR A 186 12.01 -10.25 -16.14
CA THR A 186 11.07 -9.85 -17.20
C THR A 186 11.73 -9.17 -18.39
N ARG A 187 12.97 -8.68 -18.27
CA ARG A 187 13.68 -7.96 -19.33
C ARG A 187 15.09 -8.47 -19.61
N GLY A 188 15.67 -9.29 -18.73
CA GLY A 188 17.06 -9.72 -18.86
C GLY A 188 18.08 -8.63 -18.46
N TRP A 189 17.63 -7.54 -17.85
CA TRP A 189 18.50 -6.44 -17.44
C TRP A 189 19.34 -6.85 -16.22
N THR A 190 20.66 -6.71 -16.33
CA THR A 190 21.63 -7.10 -15.28
C THR A 190 22.35 -5.92 -14.62
N HIS A 191 22.22 -4.71 -15.13
CA HIS A 191 22.90 -3.50 -14.64
C HIS A 191 21.93 -2.32 -14.62
N TRP A 192 22.12 -1.39 -13.68
CA TRP A 192 21.18 -0.30 -13.43
C TRP A 192 21.04 0.69 -14.59
N HIS A 193 22.06 0.86 -15.45
CA HIS A 193 21.95 1.72 -16.64
C HIS A 193 21.02 1.13 -17.72
N HIS A 194 20.75 -0.18 -17.69
CA HIS A 194 19.80 -0.82 -18.62
C HIS A 194 18.36 -0.31 -18.45
N LEU A 195 18.04 0.36 -17.34
CA LEU A 195 16.74 0.98 -17.13
C LEU A 195 16.58 2.29 -17.92
N PHE A 196 17.57 2.74 -18.70
CA PHE A 196 17.55 4.04 -19.37
C PHE A 196 17.88 3.96 -20.87
N ASN A 197 17.04 4.58 -21.71
CA ASN A 197 17.27 4.66 -23.15
C ASN A 197 18.60 5.36 -23.46
N ALA A 198 19.16 5.14 -24.66
CA ALA A 198 20.39 5.78 -25.12
C ALA A 198 20.36 7.31 -24.93
N ARG A 199 19.23 7.95 -25.31
CA ARG A 199 19.00 9.39 -25.11
C ARG A 199 19.00 9.82 -23.66
N GLN A 200 18.53 8.97 -22.75
CA GLN A 200 18.47 9.24 -21.32
C GLN A 200 19.84 9.06 -20.69
N LEU A 201 20.61 8.06 -21.11
CA LEU A 201 22.01 7.93 -20.71
C LEU A 201 22.83 9.14 -21.13
N LEU A 202 22.68 9.60 -22.38
CA LEU A 202 23.32 10.84 -22.85
C LEU A 202 22.88 12.04 -22.00
N LEU A 203 21.58 12.26 -21.83
CA LEU A 203 21.03 13.38 -21.05
C LEU A 203 21.54 13.39 -19.61
N ILE A 204 21.40 12.26 -18.92
CA ILE A 204 21.73 12.12 -17.50
C ILE A 204 23.24 12.21 -17.29
N SER A 205 24.06 11.66 -18.20
CA SER A 205 25.52 11.82 -18.13
C SER A 205 25.94 13.30 -18.12
N ARG A 206 25.21 14.18 -18.81
CA ARG A 206 25.47 15.64 -18.78
C ARG A 206 25.05 16.29 -17.48
N TYR A 207 23.96 15.83 -16.85
CA TYR A 207 23.60 16.31 -15.52
C TYR A 207 24.68 15.96 -14.49
N PHE A 208 25.17 14.72 -14.50
CA PHE A 208 26.21 14.28 -13.58
C PHE A 208 27.62 14.80 -13.90
N GLN A 209 27.81 15.52 -15.01
CA GLN A 209 29.02 16.32 -15.25
C GLN A 209 29.07 17.57 -14.36
N HIS A 210 27.91 18.11 -13.98
CA HIS A 210 27.80 19.24 -13.06
C HIS A 210 27.48 18.73 -11.66
N ARG A 211 28.39 18.98 -10.70
CA ARG A 211 28.42 18.28 -9.39
C ARG A 211 28.46 19.24 -8.21
N THR A 212 27.64 20.28 -8.20
CA THR A 212 27.39 20.95 -6.91
C THR A 212 26.70 19.96 -5.96
N PRO A 213 26.87 20.06 -4.64
CA PRO A 213 26.22 19.13 -3.71
C PRO A 213 24.70 19.14 -3.86
N GLU A 214 24.13 20.32 -4.07
CA GLU A 214 22.71 20.50 -4.35
C GLU A 214 22.31 19.78 -5.64
N ASP A 215 23.00 20.04 -6.75
CA ASP A 215 22.71 19.40 -8.04
C ASP A 215 22.86 17.87 -7.95
N TYR A 216 23.82 17.36 -7.19
CA TYR A 216 24.05 15.91 -7.08
C TYR A 216 22.84 15.18 -6.50
N VAL A 217 22.23 15.74 -5.45
CA VAL A 217 21.01 15.19 -4.85
C VAL A 217 19.79 15.40 -5.76
N PHE A 218 19.65 16.59 -6.36
CA PHE A 218 18.54 16.87 -7.29
C PHE A 218 18.60 16.04 -8.57
N ASN A 219 19.80 15.72 -9.06
CA ASN A 219 20.03 14.82 -10.18
C ASN A 219 19.47 13.42 -9.90
N ALA A 220 19.48 12.95 -8.66
CA ALA A 220 18.88 11.65 -8.31
C ALA A 220 17.36 11.64 -8.55
N LYS A 221 16.67 12.76 -8.26
CA LYS A 221 15.23 12.90 -8.54
C LYS A 221 14.92 12.81 -10.02
N SER A 222 15.86 13.19 -10.89
CA SER A 222 15.69 13.08 -12.33
C SER A 222 15.47 11.64 -12.81
N LEU A 223 16.14 10.69 -12.14
CA LEU A 223 16.12 9.28 -12.48
C LEU A 223 14.72 8.68 -12.31
N ASP A 224 13.99 9.17 -11.30
CA ASP A 224 12.64 8.73 -10.90
C ASP A 224 11.56 9.04 -11.97
N TRP A 225 11.82 9.91 -12.95
CA TRP A 225 10.82 10.30 -13.96
C TRP A 225 11.25 10.05 -15.42
N ASN A 226 12.46 9.54 -15.64
CA ASN A 226 13.08 9.48 -16.96
C ASN A 226 13.78 8.14 -17.24
N SER A 227 13.11 7.03 -16.93
CA SER A 227 13.59 5.66 -17.15
C SER A 227 12.56 4.84 -17.96
N ARG A 228 12.98 3.68 -18.47
CA ARG A 228 12.12 2.67 -19.15
C ARG A 228 11.00 2.15 -18.26
N ILE A 229 11.15 2.30 -16.94
CA ILE A 229 10.18 1.89 -15.93
C ILE A 229 9.37 3.06 -15.38
N ALA A 230 9.33 4.18 -16.11
CA ALA A 230 8.37 5.27 -15.89
C ALA A 230 7.15 5.08 -16.80
N ASN A 231 5.99 4.74 -16.20
CA ASN A 231 4.75 4.52 -16.94
C ASN A 231 4.25 5.80 -17.63
N TRP A 232 3.54 5.68 -18.75
CA TRP A 232 2.82 6.79 -19.38
C TRP A 232 1.38 6.89 -18.86
N MET A 233 0.99 8.07 -18.34
CA MET A 233 -0.38 8.33 -17.86
C MET A 233 -1.19 9.04 -18.95
N ASN A 234 -1.99 8.29 -19.71
CA ASN A 234 -2.78 8.83 -20.84
C ASN A 234 -3.90 9.83 -20.45
N HIS A 235 -4.33 9.88 -19.18
CA HIS A 235 -5.31 10.87 -18.70
C HIS A 235 -4.64 12.20 -18.33
N TRP A 236 -3.36 12.17 -17.95
CA TRP A 236 -2.60 13.34 -17.52
C TRP A 236 -1.57 13.79 -18.57
N GLU A 237 -1.40 13.00 -19.64
CA GLU A 237 -0.45 13.22 -20.72
C GLU A 237 0.99 13.46 -20.21
N LYS A 238 1.41 12.67 -19.22
CA LYS A 238 2.75 12.76 -18.62
C LYS A 238 3.27 11.40 -18.15
N THR A 239 4.58 11.30 -17.95
CA THR A 239 5.15 10.12 -17.30
C THR A 239 4.82 10.13 -15.81
N ASN A 240 4.55 8.94 -15.24
CA ASN A 240 4.51 8.69 -13.81
C ASN A 240 5.93 8.50 -13.26
N ASN A 241 6.10 8.56 -11.94
CA ASN A 241 7.37 8.25 -11.30
C ASN A 241 7.62 6.73 -11.25
N VAL A 242 8.89 6.32 -11.09
CA VAL A 242 9.31 4.92 -11.05
C VAL A 242 8.69 4.20 -9.85
N PHE A 243 8.69 4.84 -8.69
CA PHE A 243 8.31 4.23 -7.41
C PHE A 243 6.86 4.52 -6.97
N TYR A 244 5.94 4.70 -7.93
CA TYR A 244 4.55 5.10 -7.62
C TYR A 244 3.78 4.08 -6.77
N ASN A 245 4.25 2.83 -6.75
CA ASN A 245 3.80 1.74 -5.87
C ASN A 245 5.01 1.05 -5.18
N GLN A 246 6.14 1.74 -5.08
CA GLN A 246 7.37 1.27 -4.44
C GLN A 246 7.91 -0.07 -4.99
N ALA A 247 7.82 -0.25 -6.32
CA ALA A 247 8.35 -1.42 -7.02
C ALA A 247 9.01 -1.04 -8.35
N LEU A 248 9.88 -1.92 -8.88
CA LEU A 248 10.59 -1.74 -10.14
C LEU A 248 9.80 -2.36 -11.31
N ASN A 249 8.59 -1.85 -11.56
CA ASN A 249 7.68 -2.43 -12.55
C ASN A 249 8.19 -2.26 -13.98
N THR A 250 8.28 -3.35 -14.73
CA THR A 250 8.65 -3.30 -16.15
C THR A 250 7.43 -3.20 -17.05
N PHE A 251 7.33 -2.16 -17.88
CA PHE A 251 6.18 -1.91 -18.75
C PHE A 251 6.39 -2.39 -20.18
N TYR A 252 5.30 -2.76 -20.88
CA TYR A 252 5.33 -3.05 -22.32
C TYR A 252 5.34 -1.78 -23.18
N ASN A 253 4.76 -0.71 -22.66
CA ASN A 253 4.87 0.64 -23.21
C ASN A 253 5.22 1.61 -22.09
N TYR A 254 6.07 2.59 -22.40
CA TYR A 254 6.58 3.54 -21.41
C TYR A 254 6.85 4.90 -22.05
N GLY A 255 6.91 5.92 -21.21
CA GLY A 255 7.23 7.29 -21.63
C GLY A 255 8.57 7.74 -21.07
N ILE A 256 9.24 8.62 -21.81
CA ILE A 256 10.45 9.31 -21.35
C ILE A 256 10.28 10.82 -21.58
N ARG A 257 11.03 11.64 -20.82
CA ARG A 257 10.92 13.11 -20.92
C ARG A 257 12.07 13.70 -21.72
N CYS A 258 11.76 14.71 -22.53
CA CYS A 258 12.78 15.57 -23.12
C CYS A 258 13.43 16.47 -22.04
N PHE A 259 14.57 17.08 -22.36
CA PHE A 259 15.28 17.99 -21.44
C PHE A 259 14.37 19.10 -20.92
N PHE A 260 13.63 19.80 -21.78
CA PHE A 260 12.81 20.94 -21.37
C PHE A 260 11.73 20.58 -20.33
N SER A 261 10.94 19.53 -20.60
CA SER A 261 9.91 19.05 -19.66
C SER A 261 10.50 18.43 -18.40
N HIS A 262 11.76 18.00 -18.47
CA HIS A 262 12.49 17.48 -17.34
C HIS A 262 13.01 18.60 -16.43
N GLU A 263 13.70 19.60 -16.99
CA GLU A 263 14.19 20.79 -16.28
C GLU A 263 13.06 21.55 -15.60
N ALA A 264 11.93 21.75 -16.29
CA ALA A 264 10.76 22.39 -15.70
C ALA A 264 10.24 21.67 -14.43
N GLY A 265 10.51 20.35 -14.32
CA GLY A 265 10.20 19.55 -13.13
C GLY A 265 11.31 19.49 -12.09
N ARG A 266 12.54 19.95 -12.37
CA ARG A 266 13.60 20.12 -11.36
C ARG A 266 13.35 21.33 -10.48
N SER A 267 12.84 22.40 -11.07
CA SER A 267 12.51 23.65 -10.40
C SER A 267 11.19 23.54 -9.63
N PHE A 268 11.09 22.63 -8.67
CA PHE A 268 10.16 22.87 -7.57
C PHE A 268 10.73 24.07 -6.83
N GLY A 269 10.10 25.23 -6.99
CA GLY A 269 10.44 26.44 -6.24
C GLY A 269 10.16 26.20 -4.76
N PHE A 270 11.01 25.42 -4.10
CA PHE A 270 10.91 25.16 -2.68
C PHE A 270 10.95 26.50 -1.98
N ALA A 271 10.04 26.66 -1.02
CA ALA A 271 10.11 27.78 -0.11
C ALA A 271 11.45 27.66 0.63
N ASN A 272 12.39 28.53 0.30
CA ASN A 272 13.68 28.57 0.95
C ASN A 272 13.59 29.55 2.11
N SER A 273 14.02 29.11 3.29
CA SER A 273 14.17 29.95 4.47
C SER A 273 15.62 29.89 4.93
N PRO A 274 16.25 31.01 5.28
CA PRO A 274 17.58 30.96 5.87
C PRO A 274 17.51 30.16 7.17
N LEU A 275 18.35 29.13 7.26
CA LEU A 275 18.53 28.40 8.52
C LEU A 275 19.24 29.31 9.53
N PRO A 276 18.85 29.27 10.82
CA PRO A 276 19.49 30.07 11.87
C PRO A 276 20.97 29.69 12.01
N ASP A 277 21.81 30.64 12.41
CA ASP A 277 23.25 30.39 12.61
C ASP A 277 23.46 29.36 13.73
N ALA A 278 23.75 28.13 13.33
CA ALA A 278 23.83 26.96 14.18
C ALA A 278 24.82 25.97 13.56
N ARG A 279 25.54 25.23 14.40
CA ARG A 279 26.41 24.13 13.95
C ARG A 279 25.53 23.05 13.32
N ARG A 280 25.91 22.59 12.14
CA ARG A 280 25.19 21.57 11.36
C ARG A 280 26.16 20.47 10.98
N SER A 281 25.72 19.24 11.04
CA SER A 281 26.47 18.07 10.57
C SER A 281 25.54 17.08 9.93
N ILE A 282 25.99 16.49 8.83
CA ILE A 282 25.31 15.38 8.16
C ILE A 282 26.29 14.21 8.15
N LYS A 283 25.87 13.05 8.64
CA LYS A 283 26.71 11.86 8.80
C LYS A 283 26.01 10.65 8.18
N CYS A 284 26.76 9.80 7.48
CA CYS A 284 26.30 8.49 7.03
C CYS A 284 26.88 7.42 7.94
N ILE A 285 26.17 7.07 9.01
CA ILE A 285 26.62 6.12 10.04
C ILE A 285 25.52 5.13 10.42
N ASP A 286 25.94 4.01 10.99
CA ASP A 286 25.06 3.02 11.59
C ASP A 286 24.41 3.61 12.86
N ALA A 287 23.07 3.57 12.95
CA ALA A 287 22.32 4.12 14.08
C ALA A 287 22.63 3.42 15.42
N THR A 288 23.26 2.24 15.40
CA THR A 288 23.73 1.55 16.61
C THR A 288 25.06 2.08 17.15
N LYS A 289 25.75 2.92 16.37
CA LYS A 289 27.10 3.47 16.67
C LYS A 289 27.10 4.99 16.73
N LEU A 290 26.03 5.56 17.27
CA LEU A 290 25.95 7.00 17.52
C LEU A 290 27.04 7.40 18.53
N GLU A 291 27.63 8.57 18.32
CA GLU A 291 28.63 9.16 19.22
C GLU A 291 28.24 10.57 19.68
N ASP A 292 27.27 11.20 19.01
CA ASP A 292 26.79 12.54 19.34
C ASP A 292 25.65 12.47 20.35
N ASP A 293 25.67 13.35 21.34
CA ASP A 293 24.56 13.52 22.27
C ASP A 293 23.50 14.47 21.70
N ALA A 294 22.23 14.17 21.93
CA ALA A 294 21.11 15.03 21.54
C ALA A 294 20.01 15.06 22.62
N ASP A 295 19.41 16.24 22.83
CA ASP A 295 18.23 16.39 23.68
C ASP A 295 16.99 15.73 23.05
N ILE A 296 16.92 15.72 21.71
CA ILE A 296 15.80 15.21 20.93
C ILE A 296 16.32 14.38 19.77
N TRP A 297 15.91 13.12 19.71
CA TRP A 297 16.05 12.27 18.53
C TRP A 297 14.73 12.24 17.75
N ILE A 298 14.76 12.35 16.42
CA ILE A 298 13.58 12.28 15.57
C ILE A 298 13.83 11.23 14.49
N THR A 299 12.98 10.21 14.43
CA THR A 299 13.19 9.04 13.57
C THR A 299 11.93 8.61 12.85
N ASP A 300 12.11 8.19 11.60
CA ASP A 300 11.16 7.42 10.78
C ASP A 300 11.86 6.12 10.36
N PRO A 301 11.89 5.10 11.24
CA PRO A 301 12.65 3.88 10.97
C PRO A 301 11.90 2.97 9.98
N PRO A 302 12.59 2.02 9.33
CA PRO A 302 11.94 1.04 8.47
C PRO A 302 11.04 0.12 9.31
N TYR A 303 9.79 -0.06 8.89
CA TYR A 303 8.83 -0.93 9.57
C TYR A 303 8.40 -2.09 8.70
N ALA A 304 8.62 -3.30 9.22
CA ALA A 304 8.17 -4.54 8.60
C ALA A 304 8.60 -4.68 7.13
N ASP A 305 7.94 -5.57 6.39
CA ASP A 305 8.18 -5.81 4.97
C ASP A 305 7.46 -4.79 4.07
N ALA A 306 7.14 -3.60 4.60
CA ALA A 306 6.33 -2.60 3.90
C ALA A 306 7.04 -2.10 2.63
N VAL A 307 8.36 -1.85 2.72
CA VAL A 307 9.18 -1.32 1.62
C VAL A 307 10.58 -1.94 1.64
N ASN A 308 11.02 -2.49 0.51
CA ASN A 308 12.37 -3.04 0.36
C ASN A 308 13.38 -1.92 0.01
N TYR A 309 13.56 -0.96 0.92
CA TYR A 309 14.44 0.21 0.71
C TYR A 309 15.86 -0.20 0.29
N HIS A 310 16.40 -1.25 0.90
CA HIS A 310 17.74 -1.76 0.61
C HIS A 310 17.91 -2.22 -0.84
N GLU A 311 16.84 -2.65 -1.52
CA GLU A 311 16.91 -2.99 -2.94
C GLU A 311 16.65 -1.77 -3.83
N ILE A 312 15.59 -0.99 -3.54
CA ILE A 312 15.16 0.08 -4.44
C ILE A 312 16.10 1.30 -4.39
N THR A 313 16.84 1.51 -3.30
CA THR A 313 17.83 2.59 -3.19
C THR A 313 19.04 2.38 -4.09
N GLU A 314 19.34 1.13 -4.48
CA GLU A 314 20.43 0.80 -5.40
C GLU A 314 20.24 1.46 -6.76
N PHE A 315 19.00 1.70 -7.17
CA PHE A 315 18.68 2.48 -8.36
C PHE A 315 19.34 3.87 -8.36
N PHE A 316 19.42 4.52 -7.20
CA PHE A 316 20.05 5.83 -7.05
C PHE A 316 21.55 5.69 -6.76
N ILE A 317 21.94 4.78 -5.86
CA ILE A 317 23.34 4.54 -5.47
C ILE A 317 24.19 4.22 -6.71
N ALA A 318 23.64 3.46 -7.67
CA ALA A 318 24.32 3.12 -8.92
C ALA A 318 24.80 4.34 -9.73
N TRP A 319 24.14 5.50 -9.59
CA TRP A 319 24.55 6.77 -10.19
C TRP A 319 25.42 7.62 -9.25
N LEU A 320 25.18 7.56 -7.94
CA LEU A 320 25.76 8.48 -6.93
C LEU A 320 27.11 7.99 -6.35
N ARG A 321 27.45 6.71 -6.47
CA ARG A 321 28.55 6.12 -5.70
C ARG A 321 29.98 6.46 -6.14
N LYS A 322 30.18 6.83 -7.41
CA LYS A 322 31.54 6.89 -7.99
C LYS A 322 32.27 8.20 -7.73
N ASN A 323 31.60 9.33 -7.95
CA ASN A 323 32.22 10.65 -7.84
C ASN A 323 31.30 11.66 -7.12
N PRO A 324 30.86 11.36 -5.89
CA PRO A 324 30.12 12.30 -5.06
C PRO A 324 30.93 13.56 -4.72
N PRO A 325 30.33 14.77 -4.74
CA PRO A 325 30.99 15.99 -4.28
C PRO A 325 30.94 16.11 -2.75
N LYS A 326 31.83 16.92 -2.16
CA LYS A 326 31.75 17.30 -0.73
C LYS A 326 30.39 17.89 -0.37
N PRO A 327 29.70 17.46 0.71
CA PRO A 327 30.22 16.65 1.81
C PRO A 327 29.92 15.14 1.68
N PHE A 328 29.55 14.67 0.49
CA PHE A 328 29.14 13.28 0.27
C PHE A 328 30.27 12.35 -0.18
N ASP A 329 31.48 12.88 -0.36
CA ASP A 329 32.68 12.16 -0.77
C ASP A 329 33.21 11.20 0.29
N ASP A 330 32.94 11.48 1.56
CA ASP A 330 33.29 10.61 2.69
C ASP A 330 32.18 9.60 3.04
N TRP A 331 31.09 9.55 2.28
CA TRP A 331 29.96 8.66 2.56
C TRP A 331 30.21 7.25 2.02
N VAL A 332 29.59 6.28 2.69
CA VAL A 332 29.57 4.90 2.17
C VAL A 332 28.37 4.74 1.24
N TRP A 333 28.67 4.57 -0.05
CA TRP A 333 27.68 4.46 -1.12
C TRP A 333 27.41 3.00 -1.51
N ASP A 334 26.88 2.24 -0.57
CA ASP A 334 26.30 0.91 -0.78
C ASP A 334 24.90 0.86 -0.18
N SER A 335 24.11 -0.15 -0.55
CA SER A 335 22.73 -0.31 -0.09
C SER A 335 22.62 -0.79 1.36
N ARG A 336 23.74 -1.19 1.96
CA ARG A 336 23.79 -1.79 3.30
C ARG A 336 22.80 -2.95 3.47
N ARG A 337 22.54 -3.75 2.42
CA ARG A 337 21.65 -4.94 2.48
C ARG A 337 21.91 -5.80 3.73
N ALA A 338 23.18 -6.05 4.02
CA ALA A 338 23.61 -6.85 5.18
C ALA A 338 23.36 -6.20 6.55
N LEU A 339 23.24 -4.86 6.63
CA LEU A 339 22.93 -4.13 7.86
C LEU A 339 21.46 -3.71 7.92
N THR A 340 20.69 -4.04 6.88
CA THR A 340 19.29 -3.64 6.84
C THR A 340 18.55 -4.41 7.91
N ILE A 341 17.86 -3.64 8.74
CA ILE A 341 16.92 -4.17 9.71
C ILE A 341 15.71 -4.67 8.90
N ASN A 342 15.80 -5.90 8.37
CA ASN A 342 14.77 -6.51 7.54
C ASN A 342 13.53 -6.77 8.39
N GLY A 343 12.37 -6.41 7.88
CA GLY A 343 11.10 -6.24 8.60
C GLY A 343 10.51 -7.40 9.37
N SER A 344 11.13 -8.58 9.39
CA SER A 344 10.56 -9.75 10.01
C SER A 344 11.59 -10.55 10.80
N GLY A 345 11.15 -11.07 11.95
CA GLY A 345 11.95 -11.95 12.80
C GLY A 345 12.83 -11.26 13.83
N ASP A 346 13.69 -12.04 14.47
CA ASP A 346 14.48 -11.59 15.62
C ASP A 346 15.59 -10.59 15.27
N ASP A 347 16.15 -10.65 14.06
CA ASP A 347 17.19 -9.70 13.62
C ASP A 347 16.66 -8.27 13.51
N PHE A 348 15.42 -8.11 13.02
CA PHE A 348 14.71 -6.83 13.01
C PHE A 348 14.70 -6.20 14.41
N ARG A 349 14.18 -6.98 15.35
CA ARG A 349 13.94 -6.54 16.73
C ARG A 349 15.26 -6.21 17.41
N ARG A 350 16.31 -7.03 17.23
CA ARG A 350 17.64 -6.78 17.79
C ARG A 350 18.26 -5.49 17.25
N GLY A 351 18.20 -5.27 15.93
CA GLY A 351 18.75 -4.06 15.31
C GLY A 351 18.06 -2.80 15.80
N MET A 352 16.72 -2.82 15.87
CA MET A 352 15.93 -1.70 16.40
C MET A 352 16.24 -1.44 17.88
N VAL A 353 16.28 -2.48 18.72
CA VAL A 353 16.64 -2.32 20.14
C VAL A 353 18.01 -1.66 20.27
N ALA A 354 19.01 -2.11 19.51
CA ALA A 354 20.36 -1.54 19.57
C ALA A 354 20.37 -0.06 19.14
N ALA A 355 19.66 0.31 18.07
CA ALA A 355 19.59 1.69 17.61
C ALA A 355 18.87 2.61 18.61
N TYR A 356 17.70 2.19 19.11
CA TYR A 356 16.95 2.95 20.11
C TYR A 356 17.67 3.05 21.45
N LYS A 357 18.41 2.01 21.83
CA LYS A 357 19.27 2.02 23.01
C LYS A 357 20.45 2.99 22.82
N ALA A 358 21.12 2.98 21.67
CA ALA A 358 22.20 3.93 21.39
C ALA A 358 21.70 5.38 21.48
N MET A 359 20.55 5.68 20.87
CA MET A 359 19.89 6.98 21.02
C MET A 359 19.54 7.30 22.48
N ALA A 360 19.12 6.31 23.28
CA ALA A 360 18.79 6.53 24.68
C ALA A 360 20.05 6.78 25.53
N ASP A 361 21.15 6.08 25.26
CA ASP A 361 22.41 6.24 25.96
C ASP A 361 23.05 7.61 25.65
N HIS A 362 22.83 8.15 24.44
CA HIS A 362 23.23 9.48 23.98
C HIS A 362 22.13 10.56 24.10
N MET A 363 21.29 10.44 25.13
CA MET A 363 20.21 11.38 25.42
C MET A 363 20.18 11.69 26.91
N PRO A 364 19.97 12.95 27.35
CA PRO A 364 19.83 13.26 28.76
C PRO A 364 18.52 12.66 29.34
N ASP A 365 18.40 12.58 30.67
CA ASP A 365 17.25 11.95 31.33
C ASP A 365 15.92 12.69 31.08
N ASN A 366 15.99 14.00 30.84
CA ASN A 366 14.86 14.84 30.45
C ASN A 366 14.65 14.91 28.92
N GLY A 367 15.51 14.25 28.14
CA GLY A 367 15.43 14.21 26.68
C GLY A 367 14.27 13.38 26.15
N MET A 368 14.05 13.44 24.85
CA MET A 368 12.94 12.76 24.18
C MET A 368 13.36 12.10 22.86
N GLN A 369 12.67 11.02 22.50
CA GLN A 369 12.74 10.47 21.14
C GLN A 369 11.36 10.53 20.49
N CYS A 370 11.29 11.02 19.26
CA CYS A 370 10.09 11.13 18.44
C CYS A 370 10.15 10.07 17.35
N VAL A 371 9.15 9.20 17.31
CA VAL A 371 9.09 8.06 16.39
C VAL A 371 7.81 8.14 15.58
N MET A 372 7.93 8.23 14.26
CA MET A 372 6.80 8.09 13.35
C MET A 372 6.54 6.62 13.06
N PHE A 373 5.32 6.11 13.19
CA PHE A 373 4.97 4.71 12.95
C PHE A 373 3.57 4.54 12.36
N THR A 374 3.45 3.68 11.34
CA THR A 374 2.16 3.30 10.74
C THR A 374 2.16 1.84 10.31
N HIS A 375 1.41 0.96 11.01
CA HIS A 375 1.22 -0.42 10.58
C HIS A 375 -0.11 -1.01 11.08
N GLN A 376 -0.89 -1.69 10.22
CA GLN A 376 -2.21 -2.25 10.62
C GLN A 376 -2.10 -3.53 11.45
N ASP A 377 -1.02 -4.29 11.30
CA ASP A 377 -0.85 -5.58 11.99
C ASP A 377 -0.51 -5.39 13.48
N THR A 378 -1.33 -5.97 14.34
CA THR A 378 -1.16 -5.97 15.80
C THR A 378 0.13 -6.66 16.24
N ALA A 379 0.64 -7.62 15.47
CA ALA A 379 1.90 -8.30 15.78
C ALA A 379 3.09 -7.33 15.74
N VAL A 380 3.14 -6.43 14.75
CA VAL A 380 4.20 -5.41 14.60
C VAL A 380 4.12 -4.38 15.73
N TRP A 381 2.92 -4.03 16.18
CA TRP A 381 2.74 -3.20 17.39
C TRP A 381 3.30 -3.89 18.64
N GLY A 382 3.11 -5.21 18.78
CA GLY A 382 3.70 -6.03 19.84
C GLY A 382 5.23 -6.00 19.84
N ASP A 383 5.85 -6.14 18.67
CA ASP A 383 7.31 -6.07 18.52
C ASP A 383 7.86 -4.69 18.88
N LEU A 384 7.16 -3.61 18.50
CA LEU A 384 7.53 -2.24 18.84
C LEU A 384 7.53 -1.99 20.36
N ILE A 385 6.55 -2.53 21.08
CA ILE A 385 6.52 -2.51 22.56
C ILE A 385 7.78 -3.15 23.11
N GLY A 386 8.13 -4.34 22.60
CA GLY A 386 9.34 -5.06 23.00
C GLY A 386 10.60 -4.24 22.74
N ILE A 387 10.68 -3.58 21.59
CA ILE A 387 11.83 -2.75 21.21
C ILE A 387 12.04 -1.63 22.22
N PHE A 388 11.01 -0.83 22.50
CA PHE A 388 11.14 0.30 23.42
C PHE A 388 11.44 -0.14 24.86
N TRP A 389 10.84 -1.25 25.31
CA TRP A 389 11.15 -1.81 26.62
C TRP A 389 12.60 -2.24 26.76
N ALA A 390 13.13 -2.95 25.77
CA ALA A 390 14.51 -3.41 25.77
C ALA A 390 15.51 -2.25 25.62
N ALA A 391 15.12 -1.18 24.93
CA ALA A 391 15.88 0.07 24.85
C ALA A 391 15.81 0.95 26.14
N GLY A 392 14.99 0.58 27.13
CA GLY A 392 14.83 1.36 28.36
C GLY A 392 13.94 2.61 28.21
N LEU A 393 13.10 2.63 27.18
CA LEU A 393 12.24 3.76 26.83
C LEU A 393 10.78 3.51 27.26
N GLN A 394 10.08 4.61 27.52
CA GLN A 394 8.66 4.66 27.83
C GLN A 394 7.96 5.62 26.87
N VAL A 395 6.82 5.21 26.31
CA VAL A 395 5.91 6.09 25.58
C VAL A 395 5.20 7.01 26.57
N VAL A 396 5.35 8.32 26.37
CA VAL A 396 4.73 9.35 27.21
C VAL A 396 3.59 10.09 26.50
N ALA A 397 3.62 10.12 25.16
CA ALA A 397 2.53 10.62 24.34
C ALA A 397 2.45 9.84 23.02
N ALA A 398 1.24 9.77 22.48
CA ALA A 398 0.96 9.20 21.17
C ALA A 398 -0.03 10.12 20.45
N TRP A 399 0.37 10.62 19.28
CA TRP A 399 -0.44 11.51 18.46
C TRP A 399 -0.79 10.81 17.16
N TYR A 400 -2.09 10.76 16.86
CA TYR A 400 -2.57 10.27 15.58
C TYR A 400 -2.74 11.45 14.63
N ILE A 401 -1.93 11.51 13.58
CA ILE A 401 -1.95 12.60 12.60
C ILE A 401 -2.59 12.08 11.32
N ALA A 402 -3.68 12.71 10.88
CA ALA A 402 -4.24 12.45 9.56
C ALA A 402 -3.27 12.96 8.49
N THR A 403 -2.91 12.10 7.53
CA THR A 403 -2.01 12.42 6.43
C THR A 403 -2.82 12.76 5.18
N GLU A 404 -2.32 13.69 4.36
CA GLU A 404 -3.00 14.12 3.14
C GLU A 404 -3.17 12.96 2.16
N THR A 405 -4.38 12.40 2.07
CA THR A 405 -4.73 11.41 1.05
C THR A 405 -5.57 12.05 -0.05
N ASN A 406 -5.12 11.90 -1.30
CA ASN A 406 -5.91 12.23 -2.49
C ASN A 406 -7.29 11.56 -2.42
N ALA A 407 -8.35 12.25 -2.84
CA ALA A 407 -9.73 11.77 -2.80
C ALA A 407 -9.98 10.40 -3.49
N ALA A 408 -9.08 9.96 -4.37
CA ALA A 408 -9.11 8.64 -4.99
C ALA A 408 -8.68 7.49 -4.06
N ILE A 409 -7.82 7.77 -3.06
CA ILE A 409 -7.36 6.79 -2.05
C ILE A 409 -8.32 6.74 -0.86
N LYS A 410 -9.14 7.79 -0.65
CA LYS A 410 -10.18 7.85 0.38
C LYS A 410 -11.23 6.72 0.27
N LYS A 411 -11.44 6.13 -0.91
CA LYS A 411 -12.42 5.05 -1.16
C LYS A 411 -11.87 3.64 -0.88
N GLY A 412 -11.13 3.45 0.20
CA GLY A 412 -10.64 2.13 0.61
C GLY A 412 -10.08 2.09 2.04
N SER A 413 -9.89 0.89 2.59
CA SER A 413 -9.37 0.65 3.96
C SER A 413 -7.86 0.87 4.12
N PHE A 414 -7.33 1.92 3.51
CA PHE A 414 -5.95 2.31 3.73
C PHE A 414 -5.88 3.13 5.02
N VAL A 415 -4.86 2.93 5.85
CA VAL A 415 -4.62 3.81 7.00
C VAL A 415 -4.41 5.21 6.45
N GLN A 416 -5.22 6.17 6.92
CA GLN A 416 -5.20 7.54 6.41
C GLN A 416 -4.33 8.45 7.29
N GLY A 417 -3.82 7.92 8.41
CA GLY A 417 -2.92 8.63 9.30
C GLY A 417 -1.63 7.90 9.69
N THR A 418 -0.83 8.60 10.47
CA THR A 418 0.42 8.12 11.06
C THR A 418 0.41 8.36 12.56
N VAL A 419 1.07 7.50 13.33
CA VAL A 419 1.22 7.66 14.77
C VAL A 419 2.58 8.25 15.07
N ILE A 420 2.62 9.40 15.72
CA ILE A 420 3.84 9.97 16.31
C ILE A 420 3.90 9.58 17.78
N LEU A 421 4.87 8.77 18.15
CA LEU A 421 5.15 8.36 19.52
C LEU A 421 6.25 9.23 20.10
N MET A 422 5.99 9.80 21.28
CA MET A 422 6.98 10.49 22.08
C MET A 422 7.46 9.58 23.19
N LEU A 423 8.76 9.34 23.23
CA LEU A 423 9.44 8.44 24.15
C LEU A 423 10.31 9.24 25.13
N LYS A 424 10.43 8.76 26.37
CA LYS A 424 11.43 9.21 27.36
C LYS A 424 12.18 8.01 27.91
N LYS A 425 13.34 8.26 28.54
CA LYS A 425 13.93 7.25 29.41
C LYS A 425 12.94 6.87 30.50
N ARG A 426 12.82 5.58 30.75
CA ARG A 426 11.99 5.07 31.84
C ARG A 426 12.62 5.50 33.17
N ALA A 427 11.79 6.00 34.09
CA ALA A 427 12.25 6.42 35.41
C ALA A 427 12.88 5.26 36.20
N ALA A 428 13.88 5.56 37.02
CA ALA A 428 14.48 4.58 37.91
C ALA A 428 13.47 4.05 38.94
N GLY A 429 13.46 2.74 39.17
CA GLY A 429 12.58 2.05 40.13
C GLY A 429 11.78 0.91 39.48
N GLU A 430 11.48 -0.12 40.28
CA GLU A 430 10.65 -1.24 39.82
C GLU A 430 9.16 -0.86 39.82
N ARG A 431 8.51 -1.05 38.67
CA ARG A 431 7.06 -1.00 38.52
C ARG A 431 6.56 -2.35 38.03
N THR A 432 6.08 -3.16 38.96
CA THR A 432 5.47 -4.47 38.66
C THR A 432 3.99 -4.31 38.36
N GLY A 433 3.59 -4.70 37.15
CA GLY A 433 2.20 -4.75 36.73
C GLY A 433 1.72 -6.19 36.68
N PHE A 434 0.62 -6.50 37.36
CA PHE A 434 -0.08 -7.77 37.15
C PHE A 434 -1.20 -7.55 36.13
N LYS A 435 -1.47 -8.55 35.28
CA LYS A 435 -2.50 -8.51 34.22
C LYS A 435 -3.84 -7.92 34.72
N GLN A 436 -4.31 -8.36 35.89
CA GLN A 436 -5.57 -7.89 36.49
C GLN A 436 -5.58 -6.38 36.85
N ARG A 437 -4.42 -5.77 37.11
CA ARG A 437 -4.30 -4.32 37.41
C ARG A 437 -3.98 -3.50 36.16
N LEU A 438 -3.31 -4.08 35.18
CA LEU A 438 -2.91 -3.42 33.93
C LEU A 438 -4.10 -3.16 33.02
N LEU A 439 -4.96 -4.18 32.85
CA LEU A 439 -6.05 -4.14 31.88
C LEU A 439 -7.04 -2.99 32.10
N PRO A 440 -7.50 -2.68 33.33
CA PRO A 440 -8.36 -1.52 33.56
C PRO A 440 -7.70 -0.20 33.14
N GLY A 441 -6.42 -0.01 33.45
CA GLY A 441 -5.68 1.19 33.07
C GLY A 441 -5.50 1.34 31.55
N VAL A 442 -5.22 0.24 30.86
CA VAL A 442 -5.18 0.21 29.38
C VAL A 442 -6.53 0.58 28.80
N ARG A 443 -7.62 -0.04 29.28
CA ARG A 443 -8.98 0.27 28.81
C ARG A 443 -9.33 1.74 28.99
N GLN A 444 -8.99 2.30 30.15
CA GLN A 444 -9.26 3.70 30.45
C GLN A 444 -8.49 4.64 29.52
N GLU A 445 -7.21 4.38 29.26
CA GLU A 445 -6.41 5.24 28.37
C GLU A 445 -6.83 5.09 26.90
N VAL A 446 -7.18 3.87 26.46
CA VAL A 446 -7.77 3.63 25.14
C VAL A 446 -9.07 4.40 25.00
N ALA A 447 -10.00 4.26 25.94
CA ALA A 447 -11.28 4.97 25.90
C ALA A 447 -11.09 6.48 25.83
N ARG A 448 -10.25 7.04 26.73
CA ARG A 448 -9.92 8.46 26.75
C ARG A 448 -9.37 8.95 25.40
N GLN A 449 -8.47 8.20 24.78
CA GLN A 449 -7.87 8.57 23.49
C GLN A 449 -8.91 8.54 22.36
N ILE A 450 -9.71 7.46 22.28
CA ILE A 450 -10.73 7.29 21.25
C ILE A 450 -11.82 8.36 21.39
N GLU A 451 -12.33 8.59 22.59
CA GLU A 451 -13.34 9.63 22.86
C GLU A 451 -12.83 11.02 22.46
N THR A 452 -11.57 11.35 22.79
CA THR A 452 -10.94 12.62 22.39
C THR A 452 -10.92 12.77 20.86
N MET A 453 -10.55 11.71 20.14
CA MET A 453 -10.53 11.72 18.68
C MET A 453 -11.93 11.77 18.07
N MET A 454 -12.91 11.07 18.66
CA MET A 454 -14.31 11.13 18.22
C MET A 454 -14.89 12.54 18.39
N HIS A 455 -14.63 13.21 19.51
CA HIS A 455 -15.06 14.60 19.72
C HIS A 455 -14.44 15.57 18.70
N LEU A 456 -13.17 15.36 18.35
CA LEU A 456 -12.49 16.12 17.30
C LEU A 456 -13.09 15.82 15.91
N ASN A 457 -13.43 14.56 15.63
CA ASN A 457 -14.15 14.16 14.41
C ASN A 457 -15.50 14.86 14.29
N ASP A 458 -16.31 14.87 15.35
CA ASP A 458 -17.60 15.56 15.39
C ASP A 458 -17.43 17.07 15.12
N THR A 459 -16.43 17.67 15.75
CA THR A 459 -16.11 19.09 15.57
C THR A 459 -15.72 19.40 14.14
N VAL A 460 -14.84 18.59 13.53
CA VAL A 460 -14.41 18.81 12.14
C VAL A 460 -15.54 18.52 11.16
N ALA A 461 -16.31 17.44 11.36
CA ALA A 461 -17.46 17.13 10.51
C ALA A 461 -18.49 18.27 10.50
N ALA A 462 -18.72 18.91 11.65
CA ALA A 462 -19.60 20.08 11.74
C ALA A 462 -19.08 21.29 10.94
N HIS A 463 -17.76 21.48 10.83
CA HIS A 463 -17.16 22.64 10.14
C HIS A 463 -16.79 22.36 8.68
N HIS A 464 -16.48 21.12 8.33
CA HIS A 464 -15.88 20.71 7.05
C HIS A 464 -16.68 19.64 6.30
N GLY A 465 -17.78 19.13 6.88
CA GLY A 465 -18.72 18.21 6.24
C GLY A 465 -18.34 16.73 6.27
N GLU A 466 -17.13 16.40 6.72
CA GLU A 466 -16.66 15.02 6.88
C GLU A 466 -15.72 14.89 8.11
N PRO A 467 -15.68 13.72 8.79
CA PRO A 467 -14.74 13.48 9.88
C PRO A 467 -13.29 13.40 9.36
N VAL A 468 -12.32 13.64 10.25
CA VAL A 468 -10.88 13.59 9.95
C VAL A 468 -10.38 12.15 9.86
N TRP A 469 -10.85 11.30 10.76
CA TRP A 469 -10.36 9.92 10.92
C TRP A 469 -11.47 8.91 10.66
N GLY A 470 -11.13 7.82 9.98
CA GLY A 470 -11.97 6.65 9.85
C GLY A 470 -11.79 5.66 11.02
N ASP A 471 -12.52 4.56 10.95
CA ASP A 471 -12.54 3.55 12.02
C ASP A 471 -11.21 2.83 12.22
N SER A 472 -10.50 2.55 11.12
CA SER A 472 -9.17 1.93 11.17
C SER A 472 -8.16 2.86 11.84
N ASP A 473 -8.28 4.17 11.64
CA ASP A 473 -7.46 5.19 12.28
C ASP A 473 -7.72 5.25 13.79
N LEU A 474 -8.99 5.16 14.19
CA LEU A 474 -9.37 5.09 15.61
C LEU A 474 -8.84 3.81 16.28
N GLN A 475 -8.99 2.64 15.65
CA GLN A 475 -8.39 1.40 16.18
C GLN A 475 -6.87 1.53 16.40
N MET A 476 -6.17 2.13 15.44
CA MET A 476 -4.73 2.37 15.52
C MET A 476 -4.34 3.30 16.67
N ALA A 477 -5.12 4.36 16.91
CA ALA A 477 -4.92 5.22 18.06
C ALA A 477 -5.14 4.47 19.39
N GLY A 478 -6.04 3.49 19.42
CA GLY A 478 -6.22 2.57 20.55
C GLY A 478 -4.95 1.77 20.86
N TYR A 479 -4.27 1.23 19.85
CA TYR A 479 -2.99 0.53 20.05
C TYR A 479 -1.92 1.46 20.64
N ALA A 480 -1.82 2.67 20.11
CA ALA A 480 -0.88 3.67 20.58
C ALA A 480 -1.16 4.13 22.03
N ALA A 481 -2.43 4.19 22.41
CA ALA A 481 -2.86 4.47 23.78
C ALA A 481 -2.49 3.33 24.75
N ALA A 482 -2.67 2.07 24.34
CA ALA A 482 -2.28 0.92 25.16
C ALA A 482 -0.77 0.86 25.40
N LEU A 483 0.01 1.18 24.38
CA LEU A 483 1.47 1.33 24.42
C LEU A 483 1.93 2.27 25.55
N LYS A 484 1.27 3.42 25.71
CA LYS A 484 1.60 4.41 26.75
C LYS A 484 1.47 3.85 28.16
N VAL A 485 0.47 3.01 28.41
CA VAL A 485 0.27 2.36 29.71
C VAL A 485 1.27 1.22 29.90
N LEU A 486 1.44 0.37 28.89
CA LEU A 486 2.31 -0.81 28.95
C LEU A 486 3.78 -0.45 29.16
N THR A 487 4.27 0.52 28.39
CA THR A 487 5.69 0.90 28.40
C THR A 487 6.16 1.51 29.73
N ALA A 488 5.23 1.88 30.61
CA ALA A 488 5.51 2.44 31.93
C ALA A 488 5.95 1.40 32.99
N TYR A 489 5.76 0.09 32.72
CA TYR A 489 6.09 -0.98 33.67
C TYR A 489 7.46 -1.60 33.37
N THR A 490 8.10 -2.12 34.41
CA THR A 490 9.40 -2.81 34.34
C THR A 490 9.26 -4.33 34.51
N ARG A 491 8.14 -4.80 35.07
CA ARG A 491 7.82 -6.23 35.22
C ARG A 491 6.36 -6.50 34.91
N ILE A 492 6.09 -7.64 34.26
CA ILE A 492 4.73 -8.15 34.05
C ILE A 492 4.63 -9.52 34.72
N GLY A 493 3.90 -9.57 35.84
CA GLY A 493 3.98 -10.73 36.74
C GLY A 493 5.38 -10.87 37.33
N ASP A 494 5.95 -12.08 37.24
CA ASP A 494 7.30 -12.38 37.74
C ASP A 494 8.40 -12.18 36.69
N GLU A 495 8.02 -11.89 35.43
CA GLU A 495 8.97 -11.71 34.33
C GLU A 495 9.40 -10.24 34.19
N ASP A 496 10.71 -10.03 34.03
CA ASP A 496 11.30 -8.76 33.65
C ASP A 496 11.01 -8.44 32.18
N VAL A 497 10.51 -7.23 31.90
CA VAL A 497 10.04 -6.88 30.54
C VAL A 497 11.17 -6.79 29.53
N THR A 498 12.39 -6.47 29.96
CA THR A 498 13.57 -6.40 29.08
C THR A 498 14.00 -7.81 28.69
N THR A 499 14.06 -8.73 29.67
CA THR A 499 14.36 -10.15 29.41
C THR A 499 13.29 -10.80 28.55
N PHE A 500 12.02 -10.52 28.86
CA PHE A 500 10.87 -10.95 28.07
C PHE A 500 10.94 -10.43 26.63
N ALA A 501 11.23 -9.14 26.44
CA ALA A 501 11.32 -8.54 25.12
C ALA A 501 12.50 -9.08 24.30
N LEU A 502 13.61 -9.48 24.94
CA LEU A 502 14.81 -9.99 24.27
C LEU A 502 14.71 -11.48 23.90
N ARG A 503 13.77 -12.24 24.46
CA ARG A 503 13.62 -13.68 24.20
C ARG A 503 13.20 -13.96 22.74
N PRO A 504 13.76 -14.98 22.07
CA PRO A 504 13.27 -15.44 20.78
C PRO A 504 11.80 -15.88 20.88
N ARG A 505 10.95 -15.44 19.95
CA ARG A 505 9.54 -15.86 19.91
C ARG A 505 9.41 -17.26 19.31
N ALA A 506 8.69 -18.16 19.97
CA ALA A 506 8.33 -19.43 19.35
C ALA A 506 7.20 -19.20 18.33
N ARG A 507 7.24 -19.93 17.20
CA ARG A 507 6.25 -19.78 16.14
C ARG A 507 4.85 -20.13 16.66
N GLY A 508 3.94 -19.15 16.64
CA GLY A 508 2.56 -19.31 17.14
C GLY A 508 2.39 -19.06 18.64
N GLU A 509 3.42 -18.62 19.34
CA GLU A 509 3.33 -18.20 20.75
C GLU A 509 2.51 -16.92 20.88
N VAL A 510 1.47 -16.95 21.73
CA VAL A 510 0.70 -15.76 22.12
C VAL A 510 1.23 -15.29 23.48
N THR A 511 1.69 -14.06 23.54
CA THR A 511 2.27 -13.48 24.75
C THR A 511 1.29 -12.59 25.51
N VAL A 512 1.62 -12.24 26.75
CA VAL A 512 0.82 -11.29 27.55
C VAL A 512 0.70 -9.93 26.85
N VAL A 513 1.70 -9.51 26.08
CA VAL A 513 1.65 -8.27 25.28
C VAL A 513 0.61 -8.39 24.18
N ASP A 514 0.62 -9.49 23.43
CA ASP A 514 -0.33 -9.74 22.34
C ASP A 514 -1.76 -9.73 22.86
N GLU A 515 -2.00 -10.36 24.02
CA GLU A 515 -3.30 -10.35 24.67
C GLU A 515 -3.76 -8.95 25.08
N ILE A 516 -2.86 -8.08 25.56
CA ILE A 516 -3.21 -6.73 25.98
C ILE A 516 -3.46 -5.83 24.74
N VAL A 517 -2.62 -5.94 23.70
CA VAL A 517 -2.85 -5.25 22.42
C VAL A 517 -4.18 -5.69 21.80
N GLN A 518 -4.48 -6.99 21.84
CA GLN A 518 -5.76 -7.51 21.37
C GLN A 518 -6.95 -6.97 22.18
N GLN A 519 -6.81 -6.85 23.50
CA GLN A 519 -7.84 -6.23 24.33
C GLN A 519 -7.99 -4.73 24.09
N ALA A 520 -6.91 -4.02 23.78
CA ALA A 520 -6.97 -2.64 23.35
C ALA A 520 -7.74 -2.51 22.02
N ALA A 521 -7.49 -3.43 21.06
CA ALA A 521 -8.24 -3.54 19.81
C ALA A 521 -9.74 -3.66 20.06
N GLU A 522 -10.09 -4.60 20.95
CA GLU A 522 -11.46 -4.91 21.33
C GLU A 522 -12.13 -3.72 22.01
N THR A 523 -11.42 -3.03 22.91
CA THR A 523 -11.91 -1.85 23.62
C THR A 523 -12.17 -0.71 22.64
N ALA A 524 -11.20 -0.40 21.77
CA ALA A 524 -11.36 0.62 20.74
C ALA A 524 -12.53 0.29 19.82
N SER A 525 -12.63 -0.95 19.33
CA SER A 525 -13.72 -1.40 18.46
C SER A 525 -15.08 -1.41 19.15
N SER A 526 -15.12 -1.65 20.46
CA SER A 526 -16.37 -1.60 21.24
C SER A 526 -16.90 -0.18 21.43
N LEU A 527 -16.04 0.84 21.33
CA LEU A 527 -16.46 2.25 21.38
C LEU A 527 -16.98 2.76 20.03
N LEU A 528 -16.68 2.04 18.94
CA LEU A 528 -17.13 2.36 17.60
C LEU A 528 -18.56 1.83 17.36
N VAL A 529 -19.54 2.51 17.94
CA VAL A 529 -20.96 2.17 17.77
C VAL A 529 -21.38 2.43 16.31
N PRO A 530 -21.91 1.43 15.57
CA PRO A 530 -22.41 1.63 14.22
C PRO A 530 -23.53 2.65 14.14
N GLU A 531 -23.60 3.38 13.03
CA GLU A 531 -24.64 4.40 12.84
C GLU A 531 -26.03 3.75 12.87
N GLY A 532 -26.84 4.15 13.85
CA GLY A 532 -28.19 3.64 14.04
C GLY A 532 -28.35 2.61 15.15
N LEU A 533 -27.29 2.15 15.79
CA LEU A 533 -27.39 1.41 17.05
C LEU A 533 -27.19 2.35 18.24
N THR A 534 -27.84 2.06 19.36
CA THR A 534 -27.59 2.77 20.62
C THR A 534 -26.34 2.18 21.28
N ALA A 535 -25.62 2.98 22.07
CA ALA A 535 -24.46 2.51 22.82
C ALA A 535 -24.82 1.39 23.82
N ASP A 536 -26.02 1.47 24.42
CA ASP A 536 -26.56 0.40 25.29
C ASP A 536 -26.77 -0.90 24.52
N ALA A 537 -27.44 -0.84 23.37
CA ALA A 537 -27.66 -2.01 22.53
C ALA A 537 -26.33 -2.64 22.11
N TRP A 538 -25.40 -1.83 21.63
CA TRP A 538 -24.06 -2.27 21.22
C TRP A 538 -23.27 -2.94 22.36
N GLY A 539 -23.36 -2.39 23.57
CA GLY A 539 -22.73 -2.93 24.77
C GLY A 539 -23.24 -4.33 25.16
N ARG A 540 -24.49 -4.66 24.81
CA ARG A 540 -25.13 -5.95 25.14
C ARG A 540 -24.89 -7.07 24.11
N LEU A 541 -24.30 -6.76 22.95
CA LEU A 541 -24.03 -7.72 21.88
C LEU A 541 -22.77 -8.57 22.14
N THR A 542 -22.80 -9.81 21.67
CA THR A 542 -21.66 -10.72 21.61
C THR A 542 -20.66 -10.31 20.50
N GLY A 543 -19.45 -10.88 20.53
CA GLY A 543 -18.40 -10.61 19.53
C GLY A 543 -18.85 -10.85 18.09
N ILE A 544 -19.50 -11.99 17.82
CA ILE A 544 -20.02 -12.33 16.49
C ILE A 544 -21.18 -11.39 16.06
N GLU A 545 -22.05 -10.98 16.99
CA GLU A 545 -23.13 -10.04 16.68
C GLU A 545 -22.58 -8.65 16.33
N ARG A 546 -21.60 -8.17 17.10
CA ARG A 546 -20.88 -6.93 16.79
C ARG A 546 -20.20 -7.02 15.43
N PHE A 547 -19.54 -8.13 15.14
CA PHE A 547 -18.90 -8.35 13.86
C PHE A 547 -19.90 -8.26 12.69
N VAL A 548 -21.01 -8.99 12.74
CA VAL A 548 -22.00 -9.01 11.65
C VAL A 548 -22.65 -7.64 11.46
N LEU A 549 -23.11 -6.99 12.53
CA LEU A 549 -23.76 -5.67 12.41
C LEU A 549 -22.77 -4.59 11.95
N ARG A 550 -21.50 -4.65 12.41
CA ARG A 550 -20.47 -3.71 11.95
C ARG A 550 -20.13 -3.90 10.48
N MET A 551 -19.93 -5.14 10.06
CA MET A 551 -19.61 -5.41 8.65
C MET A 551 -20.78 -5.06 7.73
N MET A 552 -22.02 -5.21 8.20
CA MET A 552 -23.20 -4.72 7.47
C MET A 552 -23.18 -3.20 7.29
N ASP A 553 -22.82 -2.43 8.33
CA ASP A 553 -22.63 -0.98 8.22
C ASP A 553 -21.58 -0.62 7.16
N MET A 554 -20.41 -1.28 7.22
CA MET A 554 -19.31 -1.04 6.30
C MET A 554 -19.65 -1.38 4.84
N GLU A 555 -20.44 -2.45 4.61
CA GLU A 555 -20.92 -2.80 3.27
C GLU A 555 -21.80 -1.70 2.67
N THR A 556 -22.62 -1.02 3.49
CA THR A 556 -23.42 0.13 3.01
C THR A 556 -22.56 1.32 2.58
N ALA A 557 -21.39 1.48 3.19
CA ALA A 557 -20.38 2.48 2.80
C ALA A 557 -19.51 2.03 1.60
N GLY A 558 -19.76 0.84 1.03
CA GLY A 558 -19.06 0.32 -0.15
C GLY A 558 -17.76 -0.44 0.14
N ALA A 559 -17.52 -0.87 1.38
CA ALA A 559 -16.35 -1.67 1.71
C ALA A 559 -16.51 -3.13 1.24
N ALA A 560 -15.52 -3.66 0.50
CA ALA A 560 -15.51 -5.05 0.01
C ALA A 560 -14.13 -5.74 0.14
N LYS A 561 -13.21 -5.19 0.93
CA LYS A 561 -11.87 -5.76 1.15
C LYS A 561 -11.91 -6.85 2.21
N LEU A 562 -11.35 -8.02 1.91
CA LEU A 562 -11.29 -9.15 2.84
C LEU A 562 -10.57 -8.82 4.16
N ASP A 563 -9.49 -8.03 4.07
CA ASP A 563 -8.66 -7.66 5.23
C ASP A 563 -9.47 -6.96 6.33
N ASN A 564 -10.52 -6.19 5.96
CA ASN A 564 -11.41 -5.56 6.94
C ASN A 564 -12.13 -6.59 7.80
N TYR A 565 -12.71 -7.60 7.15
CA TYR A 565 -13.40 -8.68 7.82
C TYR A 565 -12.44 -9.44 8.74
N GLN A 566 -11.21 -9.69 8.28
CA GLN A 566 -10.19 -10.36 9.10
C GLN A 566 -9.81 -9.54 10.33
N ASN A 567 -9.59 -8.22 10.17
CA ASN A 567 -9.21 -7.34 11.27
C ASN A 567 -10.33 -7.19 12.31
N PHE A 568 -11.58 -7.00 11.88
CA PHE A 568 -12.72 -6.92 12.79
C PHE A 568 -13.08 -8.27 13.42
N ALA A 569 -12.94 -9.38 12.70
CA ALA A 569 -13.13 -10.71 13.27
C ALA A 569 -12.14 -10.96 14.42
N LYS A 570 -10.86 -10.62 14.21
CA LYS A 570 -9.86 -10.65 15.28
C LYS A 570 -10.27 -9.72 16.43
N ALA A 571 -10.56 -8.45 16.14
CA ALA A 571 -10.89 -7.44 17.16
C ALA A 571 -12.08 -7.83 18.03
N PHE A 572 -13.11 -8.46 17.47
CA PHE A 572 -14.29 -8.96 18.19
C PHE A 572 -14.17 -10.42 18.67
N ARG A 573 -12.99 -11.04 18.53
CA ARG A 573 -12.68 -12.43 18.94
C ARG A 573 -13.60 -13.49 18.31
N VAL A 574 -14.00 -13.27 17.06
CA VAL A 574 -14.78 -14.24 16.30
C VAL A 574 -13.92 -15.44 15.96
N THR A 575 -14.38 -16.64 16.30
CA THR A 575 -13.56 -17.87 16.17
C THR A 575 -13.47 -18.33 14.72
N ASP A 576 -14.61 -18.35 14.02
CA ASP A 576 -14.69 -18.74 12.62
C ASP A 576 -15.63 -17.80 11.85
N TYR A 577 -15.10 -16.64 11.47
CA TYR A 577 -15.87 -15.63 10.73
C TYR A 577 -16.29 -16.10 9.33
N SER A 578 -15.63 -17.13 8.77
CA SER A 578 -15.95 -17.64 7.43
C SER A 578 -17.39 -18.16 7.32
N ARG A 579 -17.98 -18.58 8.45
CA ARG A 579 -19.36 -19.09 8.53
C ARG A 579 -20.43 -18.06 8.23
N VAL A 580 -20.14 -16.78 8.48
CA VAL A 580 -21.05 -15.66 8.21
C VAL A 580 -20.70 -14.91 6.92
N MET A 581 -19.68 -15.37 6.17
CA MET A 581 -19.26 -14.78 4.90
C MET A 581 -19.96 -15.44 3.71
N GLY A 582 -20.46 -14.61 2.79
CA GLY A 582 -21.05 -15.04 1.51
C GLY A 582 -20.02 -15.07 0.38
N ASP A 583 -19.03 -14.18 0.41
CA ASP A 583 -17.89 -14.16 -0.51
C ASP A 583 -16.63 -13.73 0.25
N MET A 584 -15.49 -14.36 -0.03
CA MET A 584 -14.20 -14.07 0.58
C MET A 584 -13.13 -13.70 -0.44
N ARG A 585 -13.49 -13.50 -1.72
CA ARG A 585 -12.52 -13.09 -2.74
C ARG A 585 -12.01 -11.67 -2.45
N PRO A 586 -10.71 -11.39 -2.66
CA PRO A 586 -10.17 -10.05 -2.49
C PRO A 586 -10.97 -9.00 -3.29
N ASN A 587 -11.25 -7.86 -2.65
CA ASN A 587 -12.07 -6.75 -3.17
C ASN A 587 -13.54 -7.10 -3.53
N ASN A 588 -14.01 -8.31 -3.20
CA ASN A 588 -15.41 -8.74 -3.38
C ASN A 588 -15.96 -9.38 -2.09
N ALA A 589 -15.29 -9.21 -0.96
CA ALA A 589 -15.69 -9.82 0.30
C ALA A 589 -17.01 -9.24 0.80
N ARG A 590 -17.93 -10.11 1.25
CA ARG A 590 -19.22 -9.72 1.83
C ARG A 590 -19.77 -10.76 2.80
N LEU A 591 -20.64 -10.33 3.71
CA LEU A 591 -21.45 -11.17 4.56
C LEU A 591 -22.46 -11.98 3.75
N LYS A 592 -22.92 -13.08 4.36
CA LYS A 592 -24.11 -13.80 3.90
C LYS A 592 -25.33 -12.89 3.97
N ARG A 593 -26.14 -12.96 2.92
CA ARG A 593 -27.50 -12.43 2.88
C ARG A 593 -28.39 -13.22 3.83
N VAL A 594 -29.48 -12.62 4.33
CA VAL A 594 -30.41 -13.30 5.26
C VAL A 594 -30.92 -14.61 4.65
N SER A 595 -31.19 -14.63 3.35
CA SER A 595 -31.63 -15.83 2.61
C SER A 595 -30.52 -16.87 2.34
N GLU A 596 -29.24 -16.51 2.48
CA GLU A 596 -28.10 -17.41 2.23
C GLU A 596 -27.73 -18.27 3.45
N TYR A 597 -28.25 -17.96 4.64
CA TYR A 597 -28.05 -18.78 5.83
C TYR A 597 -28.82 -20.10 5.72
N ALA A 598 -28.11 -21.22 5.76
CA ALA A 598 -28.72 -22.54 5.84
C ALA A 598 -29.04 -22.90 7.30
N SER A 599 -29.98 -23.83 7.54
CA SER A 599 -30.33 -24.27 8.90
C SER A 599 -29.11 -24.73 9.71
N ARG A 600 -28.12 -25.36 9.06
CA ARG A 600 -26.84 -25.77 9.69
C ARG A 600 -25.97 -24.60 10.20
N ASP A 601 -26.14 -23.41 9.63
CA ASP A 601 -25.40 -22.21 10.00
C ASP A 601 -25.98 -21.53 11.25
N LEU A 602 -27.26 -21.78 11.55
CA LEU A 602 -28.05 -21.17 12.63
C LEU A 602 -28.45 -22.21 13.70
N THR A 603 -27.51 -23.08 14.07
CA THR A 603 -27.69 -24.08 15.13
C THR A 603 -26.88 -23.72 16.36
N ASP A 604 -27.15 -24.38 17.48
CA ASP A 604 -26.38 -24.19 18.71
C ASP A 604 -24.89 -24.59 18.58
N ALA A 605 -24.51 -25.26 17.49
CA ALA A 605 -23.13 -25.61 17.19
C ALA A 605 -22.34 -24.47 16.52
N THR A 606 -22.96 -23.34 16.16
CA THR A 606 -22.29 -22.19 15.56
C THR A 606 -22.33 -20.97 16.47
N GLU A 607 -21.28 -20.14 16.39
CA GLU A 607 -21.15 -18.94 17.21
C GLU A 607 -22.32 -17.97 16.99
N ILE A 608 -22.84 -17.86 15.76
CA ILE A 608 -23.98 -17.00 15.41
C ILE A 608 -25.34 -17.62 15.79
N GLY A 609 -25.49 -18.95 15.73
CA GLY A 609 -26.80 -19.61 15.87
C GLY A 609 -27.41 -19.44 17.27
N VAL A 610 -26.59 -19.50 18.32
CA VAL A 610 -27.01 -19.30 19.72
C VAL A 610 -27.35 -17.84 20.08
N THR A 611 -27.12 -16.90 19.17
CA THR A 611 -27.25 -15.46 19.46
C THR A 611 -28.63 -14.93 19.15
N ARG A 612 -28.95 -13.76 19.70
CA ARG A 612 -30.21 -13.07 19.41
C ARG A 612 -30.28 -12.66 17.93
N LEU A 613 -29.13 -12.31 17.33
CA LEU A 613 -29.06 -12.06 15.89
C LEU A 613 -29.36 -13.31 15.07
N GLY A 614 -28.84 -14.48 15.48
CA GLY A 614 -29.14 -15.76 14.84
C GLY A 614 -30.65 -16.05 14.81
N GLN A 615 -31.31 -15.87 15.96
CA GLN A 615 -32.77 -16.02 16.07
C GLN A 615 -33.54 -14.99 15.23
N LEU A 616 -33.09 -13.74 15.17
CA LEU A 616 -33.67 -12.73 14.29
C LEU A 616 -33.50 -13.08 12.81
N ILE A 617 -32.37 -13.67 12.40
CA ILE A 617 -32.19 -14.15 11.02
C ILE A 617 -33.22 -15.25 10.69
N ILE A 618 -33.45 -16.20 11.60
CA ILE A 618 -34.50 -17.23 11.43
C ILE A 618 -35.88 -16.57 11.30
N ALA A 619 -36.21 -15.64 12.19
CA ALA A 619 -37.47 -14.91 12.19
C ALA A 619 -37.69 -14.15 10.87
N LEU A 620 -36.67 -13.47 10.36
CA LEU A 620 -36.73 -12.78 9.07
C LEU A 620 -36.90 -13.77 7.91
N GLN A 621 -36.21 -14.92 7.92
CA GLN A 621 -36.39 -15.97 6.92
C GLN A 621 -37.81 -16.57 6.92
N GLN A 622 -38.44 -16.71 8.10
CA GLN A 622 -39.83 -17.18 8.22
C GLN A 622 -40.81 -16.15 7.66
N LEU A 623 -40.60 -14.87 7.95
CA LEU A 623 -41.45 -13.79 7.45
C LEU A 623 -41.34 -13.65 5.92
N LEU A 624 -40.15 -13.85 5.35
CA LEU A 624 -39.93 -13.92 3.90
C LEU A 624 -40.56 -15.15 3.24
N LYS A 625 -40.97 -16.15 4.03
CA LYS A 625 -41.75 -17.34 3.60
C LYS A 625 -43.23 -17.22 3.98
N ASP A 626 -43.72 -15.99 4.12
CA ASP A 626 -45.12 -15.66 4.41
C ASP A 626 -45.65 -16.21 5.75
N THR A 627 -44.78 -16.46 6.73
CA THR A 627 -45.23 -16.78 8.10
C THR A 627 -45.75 -15.53 8.79
N GLU A 628 -46.91 -15.62 9.45
CA GLU A 628 -47.49 -14.49 10.15
C GLU A 628 -46.58 -13.97 11.27
N ALA A 629 -46.33 -12.66 11.30
CA ALA A 629 -45.45 -12.03 12.28
C ALA A 629 -45.83 -12.33 13.74
N GLN A 630 -47.13 -12.55 14.03
CA GLN A 630 -47.61 -12.90 15.36
C GLN A 630 -47.08 -14.26 15.82
N ILE A 631 -47.11 -15.26 14.93
CA ILE A 631 -46.61 -16.62 15.21
C ILE A 631 -45.10 -16.57 15.50
N ILE A 632 -44.36 -15.78 14.71
CA ILE A 632 -42.91 -15.60 14.89
C ILE A 632 -42.60 -14.96 16.26
N VAL A 633 -43.37 -13.95 16.65
CA VAL A 633 -43.20 -13.30 17.96
C VAL A 633 -43.52 -14.24 19.12
N GLU A 634 -44.54 -15.09 19.00
CA GLU A 634 -44.86 -16.11 19.99
C GLU A 634 -43.76 -17.18 20.09
N GLN A 635 -43.18 -17.58 18.96
CA GLN A 635 -42.03 -18.50 18.92
C GLN A 635 -40.81 -17.89 19.61
N LEU A 636 -40.46 -16.63 19.28
CA LEU A 636 -39.37 -15.91 19.95
C LEU A 636 -39.60 -15.81 21.47
N ARG A 637 -40.85 -15.58 21.91
CA ARG A 637 -41.21 -15.55 23.34
C ARG A 637 -41.08 -16.91 24.02
N ALA A 638 -41.34 -18.00 23.31
CA ALA A 638 -41.21 -19.36 23.84
C ALA A 638 -39.74 -19.82 23.89
N GLU A 639 -38.92 -19.42 22.92
CA GLU A 639 -37.52 -19.84 22.80
C GLU A 639 -36.55 -18.98 23.64
N MET A 640 -36.87 -17.70 23.90
CA MET A 640 -36.05 -16.82 24.75
C MET A 640 -36.62 -16.69 26.17
N ALA A 641 -35.93 -17.27 27.15
CA ALA A 641 -36.29 -17.16 28.56
C ALA A 641 -36.28 -15.71 29.07
N ASP A 642 -35.41 -14.86 28.51
CA ASP A 642 -35.21 -13.46 28.84
C ASP A 642 -35.88 -12.49 27.83
N PHE A 643 -36.87 -12.98 27.06
CA PHE A 643 -37.50 -12.23 25.96
C PHE A 643 -37.92 -10.80 26.34
N LEU A 644 -38.48 -10.61 27.54
CA LEU A 644 -38.95 -9.30 27.99
C LEU A 644 -37.82 -8.28 28.15
N GLU A 645 -36.68 -8.71 28.68
CA GLU A 645 -35.48 -7.89 28.84
C GLU A 645 -34.73 -7.73 27.50
N ALA A 646 -34.79 -8.76 26.65
CA ALA A 646 -34.18 -8.77 25.34
C ALA A 646 -34.93 -7.93 24.30
N ARG A 647 -36.24 -7.70 24.48
CA ARG A 647 -37.13 -7.03 23.53
C ARG A 647 -36.60 -5.71 23.01
N SER A 648 -36.09 -4.82 23.87
CA SER A 648 -35.54 -3.53 23.45
C SER A 648 -34.33 -3.71 22.52
N LEU A 649 -33.47 -4.68 22.81
CA LEU A 649 -32.32 -5.00 21.97
C LEU A 649 -32.75 -5.58 20.62
N LEU A 650 -33.74 -6.47 20.60
CA LEU A 650 -34.26 -7.04 19.35
C LEU A 650 -34.84 -5.96 18.44
N VAL A 651 -35.56 -4.99 19.01
CA VAL A 651 -36.11 -3.83 18.28
C VAL A 651 -34.99 -2.97 17.72
N ASP A 652 -33.96 -2.66 18.50
CA ASP A 652 -32.81 -1.87 18.03
C ASP A 652 -32.04 -2.57 16.90
N MET A 653 -31.84 -3.89 17.00
CA MET A 653 -31.21 -4.70 15.96
C MET A 653 -32.05 -4.76 14.68
N LEU A 654 -33.36 -4.92 14.79
CA LEU A 654 -34.26 -4.91 13.63
C LEU A 654 -34.31 -3.55 12.96
N ALA A 655 -34.35 -2.45 13.73
CA ALA A 655 -34.28 -1.09 13.19
C ALA A 655 -32.93 -0.80 12.50
N PHE A 656 -31.87 -1.46 12.92
CA PHE A 656 -30.57 -1.40 12.24
C PHE A 656 -30.58 -2.20 10.94
N ILE A 657 -31.06 -3.45 10.96
CA ILE A 657 -31.21 -4.31 9.78
C ILE A 657 -32.12 -3.65 8.74
N GLU A 658 -33.24 -3.05 9.18
CA GLU A 658 -34.16 -2.28 8.34
C GLU A 658 -33.43 -1.18 7.56
N ARG A 659 -32.46 -0.51 8.15
CA ARG A 659 -31.72 0.58 7.48
C ARG A 659 -30.58 0.08 6.62
N LYS A 660 -29.87 -0.96 7.06
CA LYS A 660 -28.57 -1.34 6.51
C LYS A 660 -28.60 -2.59 5.64
N ALA A 661 -29.67 -3.39 5.70
CA ALA A 661 -29.79 -4.58 4.84
C ALA A 661 -29.82 -4.17 3.34
N PRO A 662 -29.01 -4.82 2.49
CA PRO A 662 -28.97 -4.51 1.06
C PRO A 662 -30.25 -4.94 0.32
N GLU A 663 -30.92 -6.00 0.77
CA GLU A 663 -32.14 -6.53 0.18
C GLU A 663 -33.37 -5.75 0.67
N SER A 664 -34.15 -5.19 -0.26
CA SER A 664 -35.37 -4.44 0.09
C SER A 664 -36.41 -5.29 0.83
N GLU A 665 -36.52 -6.57 0.47
CA GLU A 665 -37.46 -7.51 1.11
C GLU A 665 -37.09 -7.76 2.57
N VAL A 666 -35.80 -7.88 2.87
CA VAL A 666 -35.30 -8.02 4.25
C VAL A 666 -35.57 -6.76 5.06
N ARG A 667 -35.41 -5.57 4.46
CA ARG A 667 -35.74 -4.30 5.12
C ARG A 667 -37.21 -4.22 5.51
N SER A 668 -38.11 -4.54 4.57
CA SER A 668 -39.56 -4.58 4.84
C SER A 668 -39.92 -5.64 5.89
N ALA A 669 -39.27 -6.80 5.86
CA ALA A 669 -39.48 -7.84 6.87
C ALA A 669 -39.04 -7.37 8.27
N ALA A 670 -37.90 -6.69 8.36
CA ALA A 670 -37.39 -6.14 9.61
C ALA A 670 -38.27 -5.02 10.17
N GLU A 671 -38.80 -4.14 9.31
CA GLU A 671 -39.77 -3.11 9.69
C GLU A 671 -41.05 -3.72 10.29
N VAL A 672 -41.63 -4.72 9.61
CA VAL A 672 -42.86 -5.38 10.06
C VAL A 672 -42.65 -6.07 11.41
N LEU A 673 -41.59 -6.87 11.55
CA LEU A 673 -41.30 -7.59 12.78
C LEU A 673 -40.94 -6.62 13.92
N GLY A 674 -40.15 -5.59 13.63
CA GLY A 674 -39.77 -4.54 14.58
C GLY A 674 -40.98 -3.76 15.09
N ALA A 675 -41.90 -3.37 14.21
CA ALA A 675 -43.14 -2.68 14.58
C ALA A 675 -44.04 -3.56 15.46
N ARG A 676 -44.11 -4.87 15.19
CA ARG A 676 -44.86 -5.82 16.02
C ARG A 676 -44.24 -5.97 17.40
N LEU A 677 -42.93 -6.18 17.48
CA LEU A 677 -42.21 -6.23 18.76
C LEU A 677 -42.34 -4.92 19.53
N LYS A 678 -42.33 -3.76 18.88
CA LYS A 678 -42.51 -2.46 19.54
C LYS A 678 -43.93 -2.25 20.09
N ASN A 679 -44.95 -2.78 19.43
CA ASN A 679 -46.36 -2.59 19.77
C ASN A 679 -47.00 -3.70 20.62
N LEU A 680 -46.24 -4.73 21.03
CA LEU A 680 -46.70 -5.75 21.98
C LEU A 680 -47.22 -5.09 23.27
N ARG A 681 -48.52 -5.25 23.54
CA ARG A 681 -49.19 -4.89 24.80
C ARG A 681 -49.16 -6.10 25.73
N PHE A 682 -48.95 -5.85 27.02
CA PHE A 682 -48.96 -6.89 28.04
C PHE A 682 -50.40 -7.20 28.45
N GLY A 683 -50.80 -8.46 28.33
CA GLY A 683 -52.10 -8.97 28.76
C GLY A 683 -52.96 -9.45 27.58
N ASP A 684 -52.76 -10.71 27.22
CA ASP A 684 -53.82 -11.74 27.12
C ASP A 684 -53.19 -13.09 27.50
#